data_AF-A0AB35PXC7-F1
#
_entry.id   AF-A0AB35PXC7-F1
#
_cell.length_a   1.000
_cell.length_b   1.000
_cell.length_c   1.000
_cell.angle_alpha   90.00
_cell.angle_beta   90.00
_cell.angle_gamma   90.00
#
_symmetry.space_group_name_H-M   'P 1'
#
loop_
_entity.id
_entity.type
_entity.pdbx_description
1 polymer ?
#
loop_
_entity_poly.entity_id
_entity_poly.type
_entity_poly.pdbx_seq_one_letter_code
_entity_poly.pdbx_strand_id
1 'polypeptide(L)'
;MTIYNGLFETKKSAIKDCGAVQLAIAIDAPNKKVAESIMTGKLWESYPANGDNYFKPKLWEHVEGQPLPTVGQFDESFAQQHTFDGEKWVSTAQDSASGSSAGLPADDEVIDLMTVSAEERFAAVLLFSTAAIDGHLYSQVVDYLDNLKNHDGEFEEEDRFNFNVLCALQNNFPVQSMHVEGLNNLVQGIFSHFENQMPGKAAISQFVKRWLENPGKRDELAPGVYKNTALSTSTDDNKTPVVISKRGYKHTYATLDQEIATALLPLAPDAPVLSGNLLDAKKMISDDREDFKRWSASLHTTPQILKYDRASIFGVVQNVPAKDTYHFPDSLRRHIDSWLEANGRFEETETGSVKQPEATQNTASNVGEKEEVPPSVVTDTQAKQARETLNDMGYGVYASGESAEPEEKLSEKVKTIVQDVDQLVERINREENLPKAAEVVQSINEMQATERDNLELWKSVFKTDERFTTAFSVNGGGTSINGTYMTMMATREFGPKGQGWGVDILEERFDTGAPITRTIKGADGNNTWELIPDGMGGILMEKHHVIKIRLWYLKNDVRGEEFAFGCTPYIYGSKYGPICDGEATKKSLTDATKKALSGLGFSGDIFMGLYDNPEYRQKNKAEFDLKNASETAEDAARLRQEFDDKLTRNANTLANAVSVNEINKVFAPIARELEVHRKDAESKGDTQRSRHLSSRLRRLTDIKNGRIAELNKSEEKA
;
A
#
# COMPACT_ATOMS: atom_id res chain seq x y z
N MET A 1 -7.73 46.31 -3.92
CA MET A 1 -7.98 45.34 -2.84
C MET A 1 -8.05 43.98 -3.50
N THR A 2 -7.68 42.93 -2.77
CA THR A 2 -7.78 41.57 -3.31
C THR A 2 -9.24 41.12 -3.18
N ILE A 3 -9.82 40.64 -4.27
CA ILE A 3 -11.15 40.06 -4.27
C ILE A 3 -11.02 38.59 -3.87
N TYR A 4 -11.76 38.18 -2.84
CA TYR A 4 -11.89 36.80 -2.41
C TYR A 4 -13.26 36.26 -2.78
N ASN A 5 -13.30 35.04 -3.30
CA ASN A 5 -14.54 34.29 -3.51
C ASN A 5 -14.81 33.40 -2.30
N GLY A 6 -16.08 33.27 -1.94
CA GLY A 6 -16.59 32.44 -0.86
C GLY A 6 -17.73 31.56 -1.35
N LEU A 7 -17.70 30.28 -0.99
CA LEU A 7 -18.82 29.34 -1.19
C LEU A 7 -19.32 28.85 0.17
N PHE A 8 -20.60 29.06 0.43
CA PHE A 8 -21.32 28.52 1.58
C PHE A 8 -22.09 27.27 1.18
N GLU A 9 -21.62 26.14 1.68
CA GLU A 9 -22.30 24.85 1.53
C GLU A 9 -23.41 24.74 2.58
N THR A 10 -24.56 24.22 2.17
CA THR A 10 -25.69 24.00 3.07
C THR A 10 -25.49 22.73 3.89
N LYS A 11 -25.93 22.75 5.14
CA LYS A 11 -26.06 21.55 5.97
C LYS A 11 -27.13 20.64 5.36
N LYS A 12 -26.89 19.33 5.39
CA LYS A 12 -27.80 18.34 4.78
C LYS A 12 -29.21 18.39 5.38
N SER A 13 -29.33 18.65 6.69
CA SER A 13 -30.62 18.89 7.37
C SER A 13 -31.36 20.12 6.82
N ALA A 14 -30.65 21.22 6.55
CA ALA A 14 -31.24 22.45 6.04
C ALA A 14 -31.76 22.34 4.60
N ILE A 15 -31.18 21.47 3.77
CA ILE A 15 -31.71 21.17 2.44
C ILE A 15 -33.10 20.52 2.56
N LYS A 16 -33.28 19.64 3.54
CA LYS A 16 -34.52 18.88 3.78
C LYS A 16 -35.58 19.69 4.53
N ASP A 17 -35.17 20.46 5.53
CA ASP A 17 -36.09 21.18 6.43
C ASP A 17 -36.55 22.54 5.89
N CYS A 18 -35.70 23.23 5.11
CA CYS A 18 -36.01 24.59 4.62
C CYS A 18 -35.65 24.85 3.15
N GLY A 19 -35.22 23.83 2.40
CA GLY A 19 -34.91 23.96 0.97
C GLY A 19 -33.70 24.84 0.66
N ALA A 20 -32.72 24.91 1.57
CA ALA A 20 -31.56 25.79 1.44
C ALA A 20 -30.70 25.44 0.22
N VAL A 21 -30.25 26.46 -0.52
CA VAL A 21 -29.41 26.35 -1.73
C VAL A 21 -28.00 26.88 -1.43
N GLN A 22 -26.98 26.33 -2.07
CA GLN A 22 -25.59 26.81 -1.91
C GLN A 22 -25.48 28.28 -2.33
N LEU A 23 -24.70 29.07 -1.56
CA LEU A 23 -24.53 30.50 -1.80
C LEU A 23 -23.09 30.83 -2.17
N ALA A 24 -22.90 31.50 -3.31
CA ALA A 24 -21.61 32.07 -3.69
C ALA A 24 -21.56 33.58 -3.42
N ILE A 25 -20.42 34.11 -3.00
CA ILE A 25 -20.21 35.55 -2.79
C ILE A 25 -18.77 35.95 -3.12
N ALA A 26 -18.56 37.17 -3.62
CA ALA A 26 -17.24 37.76 -3.78
C ALA A 26 -17.09 39.00 -2.87
N ILE A 27 -15.95 39.19 -2.20
CA ILE A 27 -15.71 40.31 -1.27
C ILE A 27 -14.30 40.88 -1.42
N ASP A 28 -14.18 42.21 -1.39
CA ASP A 28 -12.92 42.92 -1.24
C ASP A 28 -12.38 42.85 0.20
N ALA A 29 -11.18 42.29 0.38
CA ALA A 29 -10.55 42.20 1.69
C ALA A 29 -9.01 42.27 1.62
N PRO A 30 -8.33 42.71 2.69
CA PRO A 30 -6.87 42.77 2.73
C PRO A 30 -6.19 41.40 2.92
N ASN A 31 -6.89 40.41 3.49
CA ASN A 31 -6.39 39.04 3.67
C ASN A 31 -7.55 38.04 3.82
N LYS A 32 -7.25 36.74 3.65
CA LYS A 32 -8.23 35.64 3.71
C LYS A 32 -9.03 35.58 5.02
N LYS A 33 -8.43 35.88 6.17
CA LYS A 33 -9.12 35.87 7.47
C LYS A 33 -10.15 37.00 7.60
N VAL A 34 -9.81 38.18 7.09
CA VAL A 34 -10.73 39.32 7.06
C VAL A 34 -11.85 39.05 6.05
N ALA A 35 -11.56 38.44 4.90
CA ALA A 35 -12.57 38.02 3.93
C ALA A 35 -13.59 37.06 4.56
N GLU A 36 -13.11 36.03 5.27
CA GLU A 36 -13.96 35.05 5.98
C GLU A 36 -14.88 35.73 6.99
N SER A 37 -14.34 36.60 7.85
CA SER A 37 -15.14 37.32 8.84
C SER A 37 -16.21 38.22 8.21
N ILE A 38 -15.91 38.88 7.09
CA ILE A 38 -16.88 39.74 6.40
C ILE A 38 -17.95 38.89 5.71
N MET A 39 -17.58 37.77 5.08
CA MET A 39 -18.51 36.85 4.42
C MET A 39 -19.48 36.23 5.42
N THR A 40 -18.98 35.75 6.56
CA THR A 40 -19.82 35.19 7.62
C THR A 40 -20.73 36.26 8.24
N GLY A 41 -20.22 37.48 8.46
CA GLY A 41 -21.05 38.60 8.92
C GLY A 41 -22.22 38.89 7.96
N LYS A 42 -21.93 38.95 6.66
CA LYS A 42 -22.96 39.15 5.61
C LYS A 42 -23.96 38.01 5.51
N LEU A 43 -23.54 36.77 5.74
CA LEU A 43 -24.45 35.62 5.79
C LEU A 43 -25.50 35.82 6.88
N TRP A 44 -25.07 36.21 8.09
CA TRP A 44 -25.99 36.48 9.20
C TRP A 44 -26.84 37.73 9.00
N GLU A 45 -26.35 38.73 8.26
CA GLU A 45 -27.17 39.90 7.88
C GLU A 45 -28.25 39.54 6.86
N SER A 46 -27.92 38.71 5.87
CA SER A 46 -28.82 38.39 4.73
C SER A 46 -29.76 37.22 5.05
N TYR A 47 -29.31 36.28 5.88
CA TYR A 47 -30.04 35.08 6.27
C TYR A 47 -30.02 34.90 7.81
N PRO A 48 -30.57 35.85 8.59
CA PRO A 48 -30.45 35.87 10.06
C PRO A 48 -31.09 34.68 10.78
N ALA A 49 -32.12 34.06 10.19
CA ALA A 49 -32.78 32.87 10.75
C ALA A 49 -32.14 31.56 10.30
N ASN A 50 -31.35 31.60 9.21
CA ASN A 50 -30.81 30.42 8.53
C ASN A 50 -29.27 30.47 8.44
N GLY A 51 -28.60 31.35 9.17
CA GLY A 51 -27.12 31.45 9.16
C GLY A 51 -26.47 30.15 9.63
N ASP A 52 -27.08 29.50 10.62
CA ASP A 52 -26.67 28.19 11.14
C ASP A 52 -26.87 27.04 10.15
N ASN A 53 -27.63 27.26 9.07
CA ASN A 53 -27.90 26.24 8.06
C ASN A 53 -26.77 26.08 7.05
N TYR A 54 -25.71 26.89 7.14
CA TYR A 54 -24.56 26.86 6.26
C TYR A 54 -23.28 26.54 7.04
N PHE A 55 -22.35 25.84 6.39
CA PHE A 55 -21.00 25.64 6.89
C PHE A 55 -20.17 26.93 6.76
N LYS A 56 -18.97 26.94 7.39
CA LYS A 56 -18.01 28.04 7.19
C LYS A 56 -17.67 28.17 5.69
N PRO A 57 -17.48 29.40 5.17
CA PRO A 57 -17.27 29.59 3.75
C PRO A 57 -15.94 28.99 3.31
N LYS A 58 -15.92 28.29 2.17
CA LYS A 58 -14.67 27.92 1.49
C LYS A 58 -14.16 29.15 0.74
N LEU A 59 -12.91 29.58 0.97
CA LEU A 59 -12.35 30.82 0.40
C LEU A 59 -11.14 30.62 -0.50
N TRP A 60 -11.09 31.37 -1.60
CA TRP A 60 -9.94 31.50 -2.51
C TRP A 60 -9.84 32.91 -3.11
N GLU A 61 -8.66 33.27 -3.60
CA GLU A 61 -8.39 34.57 -4.25
C GLU A 61 -8.88 34.55 -5.70
N HIS A 62 -9.48 35.65 -6.16
CA HIS A 62 -9.94 35.76 -7.54
C HIS A 62 -8.78 35.95 -8.51
N VAL A 63 -8.82 35.23 -9.63
CA VAL A 63 -7.85 35.33 -10.73
C VAL A 63 -8.51 35.99 -11.93
N GLU A 64 -7.84 37.00 -12.51
CA GLU A 64 -8.33 37.72 -13.70
C GLU A 64 -8.70 36.75 -14.83
N GLY A 65 -9.93 36.87 -15.34
CA GLY A 65 -10.48 36.04 -16.42
C GLY A 65 -11.42 34.89 -16.00
N GLN A 66 -11.65 34.70 -14.69
CA GLN A 66 -12.65 33.75 -14.19
C GLN A 66 -14.05 34.38 -14.03
N PRO A 67 -15.13 33.59 -14.09
CA PRO A 67 -16.46 34.08 -13.75
C PRO A 67 -16.48 34.54 -12.29
N LEU A 68 -17.11 35.69 -12.03
CA LEU A 68 -17.13 36.35 -10.72
C LEU A 68 -18.58 36.63 -10.33
N PRO A 69 -19.07 36.14 -9.17
CA PRO A 69 -20.38 36.55 -8.67
C PRO A 69 -20.34 38.02 -8.26
N THR A 70 -21.49 38.69 -8.24
CA THR A 70 -21.56 40.13 -7.93
C THR A 70 -20.92 40.44 -6.58
N VAL A 71 -19.89 41.31 -6.58
CA VAL A 71 -19.12 41.63 -5.37
C VAL A 71 -20.03 42.21 -4.29
N GLY A 72 -20.04 41.58 -3.12
CA GLY A 72 -20.77 41.99 -1.92
C GLY A 72 -22.21 41.45 -1.83
N GLN A 73 -22.67 40.66 -2.79
CA GLN A 73 -24.01 40.05 -2.82
C GLN A 73 -23.92 38.53 -2.98
N PHE A 74 -24.87 37.82 -2.37
CA PHE A 74 -25.00 36.38 -2.55
C PHE A 74 -25.66 36.04 -3.88
N ASP A 75 -25.12 35.03 -4.56
CA ASP A 75 -25.68 34.46 -5.78
C ASP A 75 -25.99 32.98 -5.57
N GLU A 76 -27.28 32.64 -5.67
CA GLU A 76 -27.83 31.29 -5.47
C GLU A 76 -27.76 30.45 -6.76
N SER A 77 -27.59 31.10 -7.91
CA SER A 77 -27.55 30.47 -9.24
C SER A 77 -26.12 30.19 -9.72
N PHE A 78 -25.15 30.93 -9.19
CA PHE A 78 -23.74 30.81 -9.58
C PHE A 78 -23.17 29.43 -9.27
N ALA A 79 -23.48 28.88 -8.09
CA ALA A 79 -23.06 27.52 -7.68
C ALA A 79 -23.77 26.39 -8.46
N GLN A 80 -24.83 26.72 -9.22
CA GLN A 80 -25.49 25.76 -10.12
C GLN A 80 -24.86 25.77 -11.52
N GLN A 81 -24.35 26.93 -11.95
CA GLN A 81 -23.77 27.15 -13.29
C GLN A 81 -22.26 26.91 -13.32
N HIS A 82 -21.59 26.95 -12.17
CA HIS A 82 -20.16 26.75 -12.03
C HIS A 82 -19.85 25.79 -10.88
N THR A 83 -18.97 24.81 -11.13
CA THR A 83 -18.49 23.85 -10.11
C THR A 83 -17.04 24.19 -9.74
N PHE A 84 -16.67 24.02 -8.47
CA PHE A 84 -15.34 24.35 -7.95
C PHE A 84 -14.45 23.11 -7.85
N ASP A 85 -13.32 23.10 -8.56
CA ASP A 85 -12.36 21.98 -8.64
C ASP A 85 -11.19 22.11 -7.63
N GLY A 86 -11.40 22.82 -6.51
CA GLY A 86 -10.36 23.04 -5.50
C GLY A 86 -9.42 24.22 -5.75
N GLU A 87 -9.29 24.70 -7.00
CA GLU A 87 -8.48 25.89 -7.36
C GLU A 87 -9.19 26.93 -8.25
N LYS A 88 -10.15 26.55 -9.10
CA LYS A 88 -10.82 27.45 -10.08
C LYS A 88 -12.29 27.09 -10.28
N TRP A 89 -13.08 28.05 -10.73
CA TRP A 89 -14.45 27.80 -11.21
C TRP A 89 -14.43 27.20 -12.62
N VAL A 90 -15.19 26.12 -12.82
CA VAL A 90 -15.41 25.47 -14.12
C VAL A 90 -16.88 25.61 -14.51
N SER A 91 -17.17 26.14 -15.71
CA SER A 91 -18.55 26.31 -16.21
C SER A 91 -19.19 24.99 -16.60
N THR A 92 -20.40 24.71 -16.11
CA THR A 92 -21.12 23.43 -16.32
C THR A 92 -21.84 23.32 -17.68
N ALA A 93 -21.40 24.05 -18.71
CA ALA A 93 -22.07 24.11 -20.02
C ALA A 93 -21.30 23.34 -21.11
N GLN A 94 -21.25 22.01 -20.98
CA GLN A 94 -21.23 21.00 -22.06
C GLN A 94 -20.93 19.64 -21.43
N ASP A 95 -21.99 18.91 -21.08
CA ASP A 95 -22.11 17.44 -21.20
C ASP A 95 -23.33 16.97 -20.41
N SER A 96 -24.51 17.26 -20.97
CA SER A 96 -25.76 16.63 -20.54
C SER A 96 -25.83 15.21 -21.10
N ALA A 97 -25.23 14.24 -20.40
CA ALA A 97 -25.45 12.82 -20.69
C ALA A 97 -25.27 11.89 -19.47
N SER A 98 -25.63 12.33 -18.26
CA SER A 98 -26.05 11.44 -17.17
C SER A 98 -26.38 12.29 -15.95
N GLY A 99 -27.64 12.31 -15.52
CA GLY A 99 -28.03 12.95 -14.28
C GLY A 99 -27.38 12.23 -13.10
N SER A 100 -26.52 12.93 -12.35
CA SER A 100 -26.17 12.57 -10.98
C SER A 100 -26.41 13.78 -10.08
N SER A 101 -27.66 13.94 -9.63
CA SER A 101 -27.92 14.63 -8.37
C SER A 101 -27.21 13.87 -7.25
N ALA A 102 -26.53 14.59 -6.34
CA ALA A 102 -26.00 14.05 -5.10
C ALA A 102 -27.10 13.23 -4.38
N GLY A 103 -26.98 11.90 -4.42
CA GLY A 103 -27.97 10.99 -3.86
C GLY A 103 -27.72 10.76 -2.37
N LEU A 104 -28.55 11.38 -1.53
CA LEU A 104 -28.88 10.76 -0.24
C LEU A 104 -29.93 9.67 -0.51
N PRO A 105 -29.81 8.50 0.13
CA PRO A 105 -30.85 7.47 0.08
C PRO A 105 -32.14 7.96 0.76
N ALA A 106 -33.29 7.47 0.32
CA ALA A 106 -34.58 7.86 0.88
C ALA A 106 -34.73 7.40 2.35
N ASP A 107 -35.63 8.02 3.13
CA ASP A 107 -35.79 7.72 4.57
C ASP A 107 -36.12 6.24 4.87
N ASP A 108 -36.68 5.50 3.90
CA ASP A 108 -37.03 4.08 4.02
C ASP A 108 -36.00 3.13 3.37
N GLU A 109 -34.87 3.64 2.86
CA GLU A 109 -33.86 2.87 2.15
C GLU A 109 -32.77 2.37 3.11
N VAL A 110 -32.62 1.05 3.19
CA VAL A 110 -31.59 0.39 4.02
C VAL A 110 -30.23 0.52 3.33
N ILE A 111 -29.28 1.15 4.02
CA ILE A 111 -27.95 1.42 3.49
C ILE A 111 -27.05 0.21 3.70
N ASP A 112 -26.39 -0.22 2.63
CA ASP A 112 -25.30 -1.19 2.73
C ASP A 112 -24.05 -0.50 3.30
N LEU A 113 -23.78 -0.75 4.58
CA LEU A 113 -22.64 -0.20 5.30
C LEU A 113 -21.28 -0.62 4.70
N MET A 114 -21.22 -1.62 3.81
CA MET A 114 -19.98 -1.98 3.11
C MET A 114 -19.68 -1.05 1.92
N THR A 115 -20.66 -0.26 1.49
CA THR A 115 -20.53 0.73 0.39
C THR A 115 -20.17 2.13 0.87
N VAL A 116 -20.28 2.41 2.18
CA VAL A 116 -19.94 3.71 2.79
C VAL A 116 -18.48 3.74 3.27
N SER A 117 -17.98 4.91 3.66
CA SER A 117 -16.59 5.02 4.12
C SER A 117 -16.34 4.20 5.38
N ALA A 118 -15.08 3.74 5.58
CA ALA A 118 -14.73 2.93 6.75
C ALA A 118 -15.02 3.65 8.07
N GLU A 119 -14.86 4.97 8.11
CA GLU A 119 -15.15 5.81 9.27
C GLU A 119 -16.64 5.87 9.59
N GLU A 120 -17.49 6.10 8.58
CA GLU A 120 -18.95 6.08 8.73
C GLU A 120 -19.45 4.70 9.14
N ARG A 121 -18.90 3.62 8.56
CA ARG A 121 -19.23 2.25 8.96
C ARG A 121 -18.85 1.96 10.41
N PHE A 122 -17.68 2.41 10.86
CA PHE A 122 -17.25 2.19 12.25
C PHE A 122 -18.15 2.90 13.25
N ALA A 123 -18.52 4.15 12.97
CA ALA A 123 -19.46 4.90 13.81
C ALA A 123 -20.87 4.30 13.77
N ALA A 124 -21.34 3.84 12.61
CA ALA A 124 -22.63 3.16 12.48
C ALA A 124 -22.69 1.88 13.34
N VAL A 125 -21.66 1.04 13.30
CA VAL A 125 -21.59 -0.19 14.10
C VAL A 125 -21.36 0.10 15.58
N LEU A 126 -20.64 1.17 15.92
CA LEU A 126 -20.43 1.58 17.31
C LEU A 126 -21.73 2.04 17.98
N LEU A 127 -22.55 2.82 17.26
CA LEU A 127 -23.79 3.42 17.79
C LEU A 127 -24.98 2.46 17.69
N PHE A 128 -25.08 1.70 16.60
CA PHE A 128 -26.27 0.93 16.25
C PHE A 128 -26.00 -0.57 16.06
N SER A 129 -24.78 -1.04 16.32
CA SER A 129 -24.43 -2.46 16.29
C SER A 129 -24.72 -3.09 14.91
N THR A 130 -25.39 -4.24 14.83
CA THR A 130 -25.80 -4.88 13.55
C THR A 130 -27.20 -4.48 13.08
N ALA A 131 -27.78 -3.40 13.61
CA ALA A 131 -29.10 -2.94 13.16
C ALA A 131 -29.05 -2.49 11.69
N ALA A 132 -30.15 -2.71 10.97
CA ALA A 132 -30.31 -2.14 9.64
C ALA A 132 -30.34 -0.61 9.75
N ILE A 133 -29.45 0.06 9.01
CA ILE A 133 -29.33 1.52 9.04
C ILE A 133 -30.12 2.09 7.87
N ASP A 134 -31.21 2.77 8.18
CA ASP A 134 -31.97 3.55 7.20
C ASP A 134 -31.32 4.94 6.98
N GLY A 135 -31.83 5.70 6.00
CA GLY A 135 -31.32 7.03 5.68
C GLY A 135 -31.33 7.99 6.87
N HIS A 136 -32.29 7.84 7.79
CA HIS A 136 -32.40 8.67 8.99
C HIS A 136 -31.34 8.33 10.05
N LEU A 137 -31.12 7.04 10.32
CA LEU A 137 -30.07 6.57 11.23
C LEU A 137 -28.69 6.88 10.67
N TYR A 138 -28.49 6.78 9.36
CA TYR A 138 -27.23 7.16 8.73
C TYR A 138 -26.93 8.65 8.85
N SER A 139 -27.95 9.51 8.75
CA SER A 139 -27.77 10.95 9.01
C SER A 139 -27.26 11.20 10.43
N GLN A 140 -27.79 10.49 11.43
CA GLN A 140 -27.31 10.59 12.81
C GLN A 140 -25.86 10.13 12.98
N VAL A 141 -25.42 9.11 12.23
CA VAL A 141 -24.01 8.66 12.23
C VAL A 141 -23.08 9.74 11.69
N VAL A 142 -23.46 10.39 10.58
CA VAL A 142 -22.66 11.44 9.95
C VAL A 142 -22.59 12.68 10.85
N ASP A 143 -23.72 13.07 11.44
CA ASP A 143 -23.79 14.21 12.37
C ASP A 143 -22.97 13.92 13.65
N TYR A 144 -23.00 12.70 14.18
CA TYR A 144 -22.18 12.28 15.32
C TYR A 144 -20.68 12.40 15.01
N LEU A 145 -20.24 11.90 13.85
CA LEU A 145 -18.84 11.98 13.43
C LEU A 145 -18.35 13.42 13.24
N ASP A 146 -19.17 14.28 12.65
CA ASP A 146 -18.80 15.68 12.42
C ASP A 146 -18.75 16.48 13.74
N ASN A 147 -19.69 16.21 14.66
CA ASN A 147 -19.65 16.76 16.02
C ASN A 147 -18.39 16.33 16.79
N LEU A 148 -17.99 15.06 16.65
CA LEU A 148 -16.79 14.50 17.28
C LEU A 148 -15.48 15.15 16.76
N LYS A 149 -15.46 15.52 15.48
CA LYS A 149 -14.31 16.17 14.80
C LYS A 149 -14.21 17.66 15.09
N ASN A 150 -15.35 18.33 15.25
CA ASN A 150 -15.45 19.79 15.38
C ASN A 150 -15.77 20.24 16.82
N HIS A 151 -15.53 19.39 17.83
CA HIS A 151 -15.85 19.70 19.23
C HIS A 151 -14.87 20.70 19.87
N ASP A 152 -15.38 21.85 20.33
CA ASP A 152 -14.60 22.93 20.97
C ASP A 152 -14.64 22.87 22.53
N GLY A 153 -15.13 21.78 23.13
CA GLY A 153 -15.31 21.58 24.59
C GLY A 153 -14.63 20.34 25.19
N GLU A 154 -14.77 20.11 26.51
CA GLU A 154 -14.34 18.86 27.15
C GLU A 154 -15.35 17.74 26.85
N PHE A 155 -14.89 16.65 26.21
CA PHE A 155 -15.72 15.47 25.95
C PHE A 155 -16.30 14.89 27.25
N GLU A 156 -17.60 14.58 27.23
CA GLU A 156 -18.24 13.69 28.22
C GLU A 156 -17.51 12.34 28.28
N GLU A 157 -17.57 11.65 29.42
CA GLU A 157 -16.77 10.44 29.66
C GLU A 157 -17.05 9.31 28.64
N GLU A 158 -18.30 9.15 28.22
CA GLU A 158 -18.73 8.16 27.23
C GLU A 158 -18.27 8.52 25.80
N ASP A 159 -18.41 9.78 25.39
CA ASP A 159 -17.96 10.24 24.07
C ASP A 159 -16.44 10.21 23.93
N ARG A 160 -15.71 10.42 25.02
CA ARG A 160 -14.25 10.28 25.06
C ARG A 160 -13.83 8.82 24.83
N PHE A 161 -14.57 7.87 25.39
CA PHE A 161 -14.32 6.45 25.17
C PHE A 161 -14.64 6.06 23.72
N ASN A 162 -15.80 6.44 23.21
CA ASN A 162 -16.22 6.17 21.83
C ASN A 162 -15.26 6.78 20.80
N PHE A 163 -14.79 8.01 21.02
CA PHE A 163 -13.75 8.63 20.20
C PHE A 163 -12.44 7.85 20.21
N ASN A 164 -12.03 7.34 21.37
CA ASN A 164 -10.82 6.53 21.48
C ASN A 164 -10.97 5.18 20.77
N VAL A 165 -12.16 4.57 20.82
CA VAL A 165 -12.49 3.35 20.06
C VAL A 165 -12.43 3.62 18.55
N LEU A 166 -13.10 4.66 18.04
CA LEU A 166 -13.08 5.00 16.61
C LEU A 166 -11.66 5.27 16.11
N CYS A 167 -10.86 6.04 16.86
CA CYS A 167 -9.45 6.26 16.51
C CYS A 167 -8.64 4.95 16.48
N ALA A 168 -8.88 4.04 17.43
CA ALA A 168 -8.19 2.77 17.47
C ALA A 168 -8.57 1.86 16.29
N LEU A 169 -9.85 1.82 15.91
CA LEU A 169 -10.33 1.06 14.75
C LEU A 169 -9.78 1.64 13.44
N GLN A 170 -9.76 2.97 13.29
CA GLN A 170 -9.19 3.66 12.11
C GLN A 170 -7.70 3.40 11.94
N ASN A 171 -6.93 3.43 13.03
CA ASN A 171 -5.48 3.22 13.01
C ASN A 171 -5.07 1.75 12.75
N ASN A 172 -6.02 0.81 12.77
CA ASN A 172 -5.78 -0.60 12.46
C ASN A 172 -6.35 -0.93 11.07
N PHE A 173 -5.48 -0.84 10.05
CA PHE A 173 -5.84 -1.08 8.64
C PHE A 173 -6.66 -2.37 8.37
N PRO A 174 -6.41 -3.52 9.03
CA PRO A 174 -7.21 -4.74 8.83
C PRO A 174 -8.69 -4.58 9.22
N VAL A 175 -9.01 -3.68 10.15
CA VAL A 175 -10.39 -3.42 10.60
C VAL A 175 -11.18 -2.70 9.51
N GLN A 176 -10.51 -1.92 8.64
CA GLN A 176 -11.14 -1.19 7.53
C GLN A 176 -11.67 -2.11 6.42
N SER A 177 -11.31 -3.38 6.42
CA SER A 177 -11.83 -4.38 5.47
C SER A 177 -12.75 -5.41 6.15
N MET A 178 -13.07 -5.22 7.43
CA MET A 178 -13.87 -6.16 8.20
C MET A 178 -15.36 -6.03 7.86
N HIS A 179 -16.06 -7.18 7.76
CA HIS A 179 -17.51 -7.22 7.60
C HIS A 179 -18.21 -6.65 8.85
N VAL A 180 -19.42 -6.10 8.68
CA VAL A 180 -20.21 -5.43 9.73
C VAL A 180 -20.35 -6.29 10.99
N GLU A 181 -20.63 -7.58 10.84
CA GLU A 181 -20.75 -8.51 11.99
C GLU A 181 -19.43 -8.77 12.71
N GLY A 182 -18.34 -8.92 11.96
CA GLY A 182 -17.00 -9.08 12.55
C GLY A 182 -16.57 -7.82 13.30
N LEU A 183 -16.89 -6.66 12.75
CA LEU A 183 -16.64 -5.35 13.35
C LEU A 183 -17.46 -5.20 14.63
N ASN A 184 -18.74 -5.59 14.61
CA ASN A 184 -19.58 -5.60 15.80
C ASN A 184 -19.02 -6.51 16.89
N ASN A 185 -18.54 -7.71 16.53
CA ASN A 185 -17.93 -8.64 17.48
C ASN A 185 -16.64 -8.07 18.11
N LEU A 186 -15.85 -7.33 17.33
CA LEU A 186 -14.67 -6.64 17.83
C LEU A 186 -15.07 -5.50 18.77
N VAL A 187 -16.04 -4.67 18.38
CA VAL A 187 -16.55 -3.55 19.19
C VAL A 187 -17.10 -4.06 20.53
N GLN A 188 -17.94 -5.08 20.51
CA GLN A 188 -18.48 -5.70 21.74
C GLN A 188 -17.37 -6.34 22.58
N GLY A 189 -16.35 -6.93 21.95
CA GLY A 189 -15.16 -7.43 22.65
C GLY A 189 -14.38 -6.32 23.36
N ILE A 190 -14.29 -5.12 22.78
CA ILE A 190 -13.67 -3.94 23.39
C ILE A 190 -14.49 -3.49 24.62
N PHE A 191 -15.81 -3.35 24.48
CA PHE A 191 -16.68 -2.94 25.59
C PHE A 191 -16.65 -3.95 26.75
N SER A 192 -16.63 -5.26 26.45
CA SER A 192 -16.56 -6.30 27.47
C SER A 192 -15.18 -6.37 28.16
N HIS A 193 -14.09 -6.24 27.41
CA HIS A 193 -12.74 -6.30 27.99
C HIS A 193 -12.41 -5.07 28.85
N PHE A 194 -12.95 -3.89 28.50
CA PHE A 194 -12.74 -2.64 29.23
C PHE A 194 -13.96 -2.21 30.04
N GLU A 195 -14.82 -3.16 30.41
CA GLU A 195 -16.00 -2.89 31.24
C GLU A 195 -15.57 -2.21 32.55
N ASN A 196 -16.11 -1.01 32.82
CA ASN A 196 -15.76 -0.13 33.95
C ASN A 196 -14.34 0.49 33.93
N GLN A 197 -13.66 0.49 32.79
CA GLN A 197 -12.35 1.13 32.60
C GLN A 197 -12.40 2.21 31.51
N MET A 198 -11.59 3.26 31.66
CA MET A 198 -11.39 4.28 30.61
C MET A 198 -10.00 4.14 29.98
N PRO A 199 -9.77 3.12 29.12
CA PRO A 199 -8.49 2.96 28.44
C PRO A 199 -8.23 4.11 27.47
N GLY A 200 -6.96 4.52 27.39
CA GLY A 200 -6.51 5.42 26.34
C GLY A 200 -6.42 4.70 24.98
N LYS A 201 -6.36 5.48 23.90
CA LYS A 201 -6.27 5.01 22.49
C LYS A 201 -5.25 3.88 22.27
N ALA A 202 -4.09 3.94 22.94
CA ALA A 202 -3.03 2.96 22.82
C ALA A 202 -3.40 1.58 23.40
N ALA A 203 -4.11 1.55 24.53
CA ALA A 203 -4.54 0.29 25.15
C ALA A 203 -5.62 -0.41 24.32
N ILE A 204 -6.58 0.36 23.78
CA ILE A 204 -7.60 -0.16 22.86
C ILE A 204 -6.94 -0.68 21.58
N SER A 205 -5.97 0.05 21.02
CA SER A 205 -5.25 -0.38 19.81
C SER A 205 -4.47 -1.68 20.01
N GLN A 206 -3.85 -1.86 21.19
CA GLN A 206 -3.17 -3.11 21.55
C GLN A 206 -4.15 -4.28 21.69
N PHE A 207 -5.33 -4.04 22.27
CA PHE A 207 -6.40 -5.04 22.34
C PHE A 207 -6.88 -5.44 20.94
N VAL A 208 -7.19 -4.47 20.07
CA VAL A 208 -7.60 -4.72 18.68
C VAL A 208 -6.57 -5.58 17.95
N LYS A 209 -5.28 -5.23 18.07
CA LYS A 209 -4.19 -6.01 17.46
C LYS A 209 -4.15 -7.46 17.99
N ARG A 210 -4.23 -7.65 19.30
CA ARG A 210 -4.24 -8.99 19.91
C ARG A 210 -5.47 -9.82 19.52
N TRP A 211 -6.63 -9.18 19.42
CA TRP A 211 -7.90 -9.80 19.03
C TRP A 211 -7.90 -10.25 17.56
N LEU A 212 -7.24 -9.49 16.69
CA LEU A 212 -7.03 -9.83 15.28
C LEU A 212 -6.02 -10.97 15.11
N GLU A 213 -4.92 -10.97 15.87
CA GLU A 213 -3.85 -11.97 15.79
C GLU A 213 -4.25 -13.35 16.36
N ASN A 214 -5.24 -13.40 17.26
CA ASN A 214 -5.61 -14.63 17.99
C ASN A 214 -7.10 -15.00 17.82
N PRO A 215 -7.57 -15.37 16.62
CA PRO A 215 -8.99 -15.66 16.38
C PRO A 215 -9.53 -16.84 17.22
N GLY A 216 -8.70 -17.86 17.50
CA GLY A 216 -9.09 -19.01 18.32
C GLY A 216 -9.10 -18.78 19.83
N LYS A 217 -8.72 -17.58 20.30
CA LYS A 217 -8.71 -17.19 21.73
C LYS A 217 -9.57 -15.96 22.01
N ARG A 218 -10.46 -15.59 21.09
CA ARG A 218 -11.33 -14.42 21.26
C ARG A 218 -12.26 -14.56 22.47
N ASP A 219 -12.69 -15.78 22.76
CA ASP A 219 -13.51 -16.12 23.93
C ASP A 219 -12.78 -15.91 25.26
N GLU A 220 -11.46 -16.11 25.27
CA GLU A 220 -10.60 -15.83 26.43
C GLU A 220 -10.34 -14.32 26.60
N LEU A 221 -10.33 -13.56 25.49
CA LEU A 221 -10.12 -12.12 25.47
C LEU A 221 -11.38 -11.30 25.78
N ALA A 222 -12.57 -11.87 25.59
CA ALA A 222 -13.85 -11.27 25.97
C ALA A 222 -14.82 -12.35 26.51
N PRO A 223 -14.65 -12.76 27.77
CA PRO A 223 -15.44 -13.85 28.36
C PRO A 223 -16.92 -13.44 28.49
N GLY A 224 -17.79 -14.14 27.74
CA GLY A 224 -19.25 -13.96 27.80
C GLY A 224 -19.91 -13.41 26.53
N VAL A 225 -19.14 -12.89 25.57
CA VAL A 225 -19.66 -12.34 24.31
C VAL A 225 -19.99 -13.45 23.29
N TYR A 226 -19.34 -14.62 23.38
CA TYR A 226 -19.39 -15.68 22.35
C TYR A 226 -20.14 -16.96 22.78
N LYS A 227 -21.21 -16.86 23.58
CA LYS A 227 -21.98 -18.04 24.05
C LYS A 227 -22.78 -18.80 22.97
N ASN A 228 -22.68 -18.46 21.68
CA ASN A 228 -23.44 -19.12 20.61
C ASN A 228 -22.57 -19.88 19.59
N THR A 229 -21.39 -20.37 19.97
CA THR A 229 -20.58 -21.27 19.11
C THR A 229 -19.75 -22.28 19.92
N ALA A 230 -20.34 -22.88 20.96
CA ALA A 230 -19.70 -24.00 21.66
C ALA A 230 -20.09 -25.34 21.02
N LEU A 231 -19.14 -25.94 20.30
CA LEU A 231 -19.11 -27.37 19.98
C LEU A 231 -18.84 -28.13 21.29
N SER A 232 -19.89 -28.67 21.91
CA SER A 232 -19.75 -29.59 23.04
C SER A 232 -19.22 -30.94 22.57
N THR A 233 -18.03 -31.31 23.05
CA THR A 233 -17.54 -32.68 23.06
C THR A 233 -18.34 -33.51 24.07
N SER A 234 -19.23 -34.37 23.57
CA SER A 234 -19.69 -35.55 24.32
C SER A 234 -19.95 -36.70 23.36
N THR A 235 -19.26 -37.79 23.59
CA THR A 235 -19.50 -39.15 23.07
C THR A 235 -20.99 -39.52 23.19
N ASP A 236 -21.65 -39.78 22.07
CA ASP A 236 -22.52 -40.95 21.88
C ASP A 236 -23.01 -41.07 20.43
N ASP A 237 -23.06 -42.32 19.97
CA ASP A 237 -23.52 -42.75 18.64
C ASP A 237 -24.96 -42.31 18.36
N ASN A 238 -25.18 -41.51 17.31
CA ASN A 238 -26.33 -41.71 16.41
C ASN A 238 -26.25 -40.90 15.11
N LYS A 239 -26.60 -41.59 14.03
CA LYS A 239 -26.59 -41.15 12.63
C LYS A 239 -27.73 -40.16 12.38
N THR A 240 -27.44 -38.88 12.17
CA THR A 240 -28.36 -37.85 11.63
C THR A 240 -27.59 -36.80 10.82
N PRO A 241 -28.23 -36.19 9.80
CA PRO A 241 -27.57 -35.70 8.59
C PRO A 241 -26.75 -34.44 8.83
N VAL A 242 -25.62 -34.34 8.11
CA VAL A 242 -24.82 -33.11 8.01
C VAL A 242 -25.71 -32.03 7.41
N VAL A 243 -26.18 -31.11 8.26
CA VAL A 243 -26.84 -29.87 7.82
C VAL A 243 -25.74 -28.98 7.25
N ILE A 244 -25.71 -28.88 5.91
CA ILE A 244 -24.77 -28.06 5.15
C ILE A 244 -25.05 -26.59 5.49
N SER A 245 -24.03 -25.89 5.99
CA SER A 245 -24.12 -24.48 6.35
C SER A 245 -24.37 -23.64 5.08
N LYS A 246 -25.51 -22.93 5.04
CA LYS A 246 -25.88 -22.00 3.97
C LYS A 246 -24.83 -20.89 3.84
N ARG A 247 -24.50 -20.44 2.62
CA ARG A 247 -23.64 -19.26 2.41
C ARG A 247 -24.26 -18.05 3.12
N GLY A 248 -23.46 -17.33 3.90
CA GLY A 248 -23.89 -16.12 4.62
C GLY A 248 -24.04 -14.87 3.73
N TYR A 249 -23.91 -14.99 2.41
CA TYR A 249 -23.97 -13.88 1.45
C TYR A 249 -24.71 -14.29 0.18
N LYS A 250 -25.30 -13.32 -0.52
CA LYS A 250 -25.99 -13.55 -1.80
C LYS A 250 -24.96 -13.91 -2.87
N HIS A 251 -25.08 -15.12 -3.41
CA HIS A 251 -24.13 -15.61 -4.40
C HIS A 251 -24.43 -14.98 -5.79
N THR A 252 -23.52 -14.11 -6.23
CA THR A 252 -23.49 -13.37 -7.49
C THR A 252 -22.21 -13.70 -8.26
N TYR A 253 -22.08 -13.28 -9.52
CA TYR A 253 -20.85 -13.48 -10.29
C TYR A 253 -19.62 -12.84 -9.64
N ALA A 254 -19.77 -11.70 -8.96
CA ALA A 254 -18.68 -11.06 -8.23
C ALA A 254 -18.23 -11.86 -6.99
N THR A 255 -19.17 -12.50 -6.28
CA THR A 255 -18.82 -13.38 -5.16
C THR A 255 -18.32 -14.74 -5.64
N LEU A 256 -18.79 -15.22 -6.80
CA LEU A 256 -18.24 -16.41 -7.46
C LEU A 256 -16.77 -16.20 -7.84
N ASP A 257 -16.41 -15.03 -8.39
CA ASP A 257 -15.02 -14.70 -8.69
C ASP A 257 -14.13 -14.67 -7.45
N GLN A 258 -14.64 -14.16 -6.33
CA GLN A 258 -13.94 -14.20 -5.04
C GLN A 258 -13.73 -15.63 -4.55
N GLU A 259 -14.71 -16.51 -4.73
CA GLU A 259 -14.60 -17.92 -4.37
C GLU A 259 -13.61 -18.68 -5.25
N ILE A 260 -13.62 -18.44 -6.56
CA ILE A 260 -12.68 -19.02 -7.51
C ILE A 260 -11.25 -18.58 -7.17
N ALA A 261 -11.04 -17.27 -6.98
CA ALA A 261 -9.74 -16.72 -6.61
C ALA A 261 -9.25 -17.26 -5.26
N THR A 262 -10.16 -17.48 -4.31
CA THR A 262 -9.82 -18.10 -3.02
C THR A 262 -9.47 -19.58 -3.17
N ALA A 263 -10.18 -20.33 -4.01
CA ALA A 263 -9.93 -21.75 -4.24
C ALA A 263 -8.61 -22.02 -4.98
N LEU A 264 -8.12 -21.04 -5.75
CA LEU A 264 -6.82 -21.08 -6.44
C LEU A 264 -5.61 -20.81 -5.52
N LEU A 265 -5.84 -20.34 -4.29
CA LEU A 265 -4.77 -20.18 -3.31
C LEU A 265 -4.29 -21.56 -2.82
N PRO A 266 -3.02 -21.70 -2.40
CA PRO A 266 -2.47 -22.96 -1.88
C PRO A 266 -2.98 -23.25 -0.45
N LEU A 267 -4.28 -23.44 -0.32
CA LEU A 267 -4.98 -23.77 0.92
C LEU A 267 -5.16 -25.29 1.02
N ALA A 268 -4.99 -25.85 2.22
CA ALA A 268 -5.36 -27.24 2.47
C ALA A 268 -6.90 -27.39 2.34
N PRO A 269 -7.42 -28.55 1.87
CA PRO A 269 -8.84 -28.72 1.54
C PRO A 269 -9.82 -28.49 2.71
N ASP A 270 -9.33 -28.60 3.95
CA ASP A 270 -10.04 -28.45 5.21
C ASP A 270 -9.65 -27.19 6.01
N ALA A 271 -8.74 -26.36 5.48
CA ALA A 271 -8.28 -25.15 6.16
C ALA A 271 -9.34 -24.03 6.12
N PRO A 272 -9.58 -23.31 7.23
CA PRO A 272 -10.48 -22.16 7.25
C PRO A 272 -9.91 -21.02 6.39
N VAL A 273 -10.78 -20.37 5.60
CA VAL A 273 -10.39 -19.20 4.79
C VAL A 273 -10.18 -18.00 5.70
N LEU A 274 -8.91 -17.59 5.87
CA LEU A 274 -8.54 -16.43 6.69
C LEU A 274 -8.73 -15.12 5.91
N SER A 275 -8.79 -13.99 6.61
CA SER A 275 -8.92 -12.66 6.01
C SER A 275 -7.75 -12.29 5.10
N GLY A 276 -6.54 -12.82 5.38
CA GLY A 276 -5.38 -12.70 4.49
C GLY A 276 -5.61 -13.37 3.13
N ASN A 277 -6.23 -14.55 3.12
CA ASN A 277 -6.58 -15.26 1.88
C ASN A 277 -7.61 -14.50 1.05
N LEU A 278 -8.56 -13.80 1.69
CA LEU A 278 -9.51 -12.95 0.96
C LEU A 278 -8.84 -11.71 0.35
N LEU A 279 -7.79 -11.18 0.98
CA LEU A 279 -6.98 -10.09 0.42
C LEU A 279 -6.15 -10.56 -0.77
N ASP A 280 -5.52 -11.74 -0.65
CA ASP A 280 -4.74 -12.35 -1.75
C ASP A 280 -5.64 -12.73 -2.93
N ALA A 281 -6.85 -13.23 -2.66
CA ALA A 281 -7.86 -13.49 -3.68
C ALA A 281 -8.31 -12.18 -4.37
N LYS A 282 -8.56 -11.11 -3.62
CA LYS A 282 -8.92 -9.80 -4.20
C LYS A 282 -7.78 -9.20 -5.02
N LYS A 283 -6.53 -9.37 -4.57
CA LYS A 283 -5.34 -8.98 -5.31
C LYS A 283 -5.21 -9.79 -6.59
N MET A 284 -5.44 -11.10 -6.55
CA MET A 284 -5.44 -11.99 -7.72
C MET A 284 -6.46 -11.57 -8.79
N ILE A 285 -7.67 -11.15 -8.36
CA ILE A 285 -8.71 -10.62 -9.24
C ILE A 285 -8.29 -9.27 -9.83
N SER A 286 -7.71 -8.39 -9.01
CA SER A 286 -7.25 -7.06 -9.45
C SER A 286 -6.05 -7.12 -10.39
N ASP A 287 -5.17 -8.10 -10.21
CA ASP A 287 -3.96 -8.31 -11.02
C ASP A 287 -4.27 -9.06 -12.34
N ASP A 288 -5.54 -9.43 -12.58
CA ASP A 288 -6.03 -10.17 -13.75
C ASP A 288 -5.18 -11.43 -14.06
N ARG A 289 -4.85 -12.18 -12.99
CA ARG A 289 -3.97 -13.36 -13.06
C ARG A 289 -4.54 -14.39 -14.05
N GLU A 290 -3.69 -14.93 -14.92
CA GLU A 290 -4.13 -15.72 -16.09
C GLU A 290 -4.90 -16.99 -15.71
N ASP A 291 -4.52 -17.68 -14.63
CA ASP A 291 -5.23 -18.85 -14.11
C ASP A 291 -6.64 -18.50 -13.62
N PHE A 292 -6.75 -17.47 -12.76
CA PHE A 292 -8.03 -16.94 -12.30
C PHE A 292 -8.93 -16.53 -13.47
N LYS A 293 -8.41 -15.80 -14.46
CA LYS A 293 -9.18 -15.32 -15.61
C LYS A 293 -9.81 -16.45 -16.42
N ARG A 294 -9.04 -17.51 -16.67
CA ARG A 294 -9.49 -18.67 -17.46
C ARG A 294 -10.48 -19.53 -16.69
N TRP A 295 -10.31 -19.66 -15.36
CA TRP A 295 -11.27 -20.31 -14.48
C TRP A 295 -12.59 -19.54 -14.34
N SER A 296 -12.51 -18.23 -14.09
CA SER A 296 -13.66 -17.32 -14.01
C SER A 296 -14.47 -17.35 -15.31
N ALA A 297 -13.81 -17.15 -16.46
CA ALA A 297 -14.49 -17.17 -17.75
C ALA A 297 -15.22 -18.51 -18.03
N SER A 298 -14.63 -19.64 -17.63
CA SER A 298 -15.23 -20.96 -17.87
C SER A 298 -16.41 -21.25 -16.93
N LEU A 299 -16.27 -20.92 -15.65
CA LEU A 299 -17.33 -21.11 -14.66
C LEU A 299 -18.51 -20.15 -14.88
N HIS A 300 -18.28 -18.92 -15.32
CA HIS A 300 -19.36 -17.98 -15.71
C HIS A 300 -20.19 -18.49 -16.89
N THR A 301 -19.59 -19.26 -17.81
CA THR A 301 -20.32 -19.87 -18.94
C THR A 301 -21.08 -21.13 -18.56
N THR A 302 -20.91 -21.64 -17.32
CA THR A 302 -21.53 -22.89 -16.87
C THR A 302 -22.98 -22.65 -16.44
N PRO A 303 -23.97 -23.42 -16.97
CA PRO A 303 -25.38 -23.22 -16.62
C PRO A 303 -25.64 -23.43 -15.13
N GLN A 304 -26.43 -22.52 -14.53
CA GLN A 304 -26.85 -22.61 -13.13
C GLN A 304 -25.69 -22.57 -12.11
N ILE A 305 -24.50 -22.10 -12.50
CA ILE A 305 -23.33 -22.09 -11.62
C ILE A 305 -23.60 -21.40 -10.27
N LEU A 306 -24.41 -20.34 -10.28
CA LEU A 306 -24.76 -19.57 -9.09
C LEU A 306 -25.69 -20.30 -8.10
N LYS A 307 -26.25 -21.45 -8.47
CA LYS A 307 -27.09 -22.24 -7.56
C LYS A 307 -26.30 -23.29 -6.80
N TYR A 308 -25.05 -23.56 -7.19
CA TYR A 308 -24.21 -24.58 -6.56
C TYR A 308 -23.61 -24.09 -5.24
N ASP A 309 -23.49 -25.02 -4.30
CA ASP A 309 -23.03 -24.72 -2.95
C ASP A 309 -21.52 -24.41 -2.87
N ARG A 310 -21.17 -23.75 -1.75
CA ARG A 310 -19.87 -23.83 -1.06
C ARG A 310 -18.78 -24.68 -1.70
N ALA A 311 -18.93 -25.95 -1.34
CA ALA A 311 -17.94 -26.97 -1.48
C ALA A 311 -17.87 -27.48 -2.92
N SER A 312 -18.99 -27.42 -3.66
CA SER A 312 -19.00 -27.77 -5.09
C SER A 312 -18.05 -26.87 -5.88
N ILE A 313 -18.13 -25.55 -5.71
CA ILE A 313 -17.29 -24.59 -6.45
C ILE A 313 -15.80 -24.74 -6.07
N PHE A 314 -15.48 -24.87 -4.78
CA PHE A 314 -14.11 -25.08 -4.31
C PHE A 314 -13.53 -26.40 -4.80
N GLY A 315 -14.35 -27.46 -4.76
CA GLY A 315 -13.95 -28.80 -5.16
C GLY A 315 -13.59 -28.90 -6.65
N VAL A 316 -14.35 -28.25 -7.54
CA VAL A 316 -14.06 -28.22 -8.99
C VAL A 316 -12.66 -27.63 -9.26
N VAL A 317 -12.34 -26.52 -8.60
CA VAL A 317 -11.09 -25.77 -8.83
C VAL A 317 -9.89 -26.50 -8.22
N GLN A 318 -10.05 -27.09 -7.03
CA GLN A 318 -8.96 -27.73 -6.29
C GLN A 318 -8.64 -29.16 -6.78
N ASN A 319 -9.60 -29.88 -7.36
CA ASN A 319 -9.45 -31.27 -7.81
C ASN A 319 -9.22 -31.38 -9.32
N VAL A 320 -8.48 -30.44 -9.91
CA VAL A 320 -8.15 -30.48 -11.33
C VAL A 320 -7.10 -31.57 -11.63
N PRO A 321 -7.25 -32.38 -12.70
CA PRO A 321 -6.33 -33.48 -13.00
C PRO A 321 -4.87 -33.06 -13.22
N ALA A 322 -4.64 -31.84 -13.74
CA ALA A 322 -3.33 -31.22 -13.86
C ALA A 322 -3.42 -29.72 -13.55
N LYS A 323 -2.42 -29.17 -12.86
CA LYS A 323 -2.45 -27.75 -12.46
C LYS A 323 -2.54 -26.79 -13.65
N ASP A 324 -2.03 -27.18 -14.81
CA ASP A 324 -2.03 -26.36 -16.04
C ASP A 324 -3.26 -26.57 -16.94
N THR A 325 -4.26 -27.34 -16.52
CA THR A 325 -5.46 -27.62 -17.34
C THR A 325 -6.20 -26.35 -17.78
N TYR A 326 -6.06 -25.24 -17.03
CA TYR A 326 -6.66 -23.96 -17.40
C TYR A 326 -6.12 -23.35 -18.71
N HIS A 327 -4.93 -23.77 -19.18
CA HIS A 327 -4.41 -23.37 -20.49
C HIS A 327 -5.20 -23.96 -21.67
N PHE A 328 -5.98 -25.02 -21.46
CA PHE A 328 -6.71 -25.77 -22.49
C PHE A 328 -8.24 -25.64 -22.28
N PRO A 329 -8.92 -24.68 -22.94
CA PRO A 329 -10.32 -24.34 -22.64
C PRO A 329 -11.32 -25.50 -22.77
N ASP A 330 -11.15 -26.36 -23.77
CA ASP A 330 -12.07 -27.49 -23.99
C ASP A 330 -11.90 -28.60 -22.95
N SER A 331 -10.68 -28.80 -22.46
CA SER A 331 -10.39 -29.76 -21.40
C SER A 331 -10.87 -29.24 -20.04
N LEU A 332 -10.72 -27.94 -19.79
CA LEU A 332 -11.21 -27.28 -18.59
C LEU A 332 -12.76 -27.35 -18.50
N ARG A 333 -13.47 -27.08 -19.60
CA ARG A 333 -14.94 -27.20 -19.62
C ARG A 333 -15.43 -28.62 -19.36
N ARG A 334 -14.82 -29.62 -20.01
CA ARG A 334 -15.15 -31.03 -19.77
C ARG A 334 -14.93 -31.45 -18.32
N HIS A 335 -13.87 -30.94 -17.68
CA HIS A 335 -13.62 -31.16 -16.25
C HIS A 335 -14.69 -30.53 -15.36
N ILE A 336 -15.03 -29.25 -15.61
CA ILE A 336 -16.08 -28.54 -14.86
C ILE A 336 -17.42 -29.29 -14.97
N ASP A 337 -17.84 -29.66 -16.18
CA ASP A 337 -19.10 -30.35 -16.42
C ASP A 337 -19.14 -31.73 -15.76
N SER A 338 -18.10 -32.54 -15.96
CA SER A 338 -18.01 -33.89 -15.38
C SER A 338 -17.92 -33.86 -13.85
N TRP A 339 -17.22 -32.89 -13.28
CA TRP A 339 -17.08 -32.77 -11.82
C TRP A 339 -18.40 -32.33 -11.19
N LEU A 340 -19.07 -31.32 -11.75
CA LEU A 340 -20.36 -30.83 -11.25
C LEU A 340 -21.49 -31.86 -11.44
N GLU A 341 -21.46 -32.66 -12.50
CA GLU A 341 -22.42 -33.76 -12.68
C GLU A 341 -22.23 -34.87 -11.63
N ALA A 342 -20.98 -35.19 -11.28
CA ALA A 342 -20.67 -36.25 -10.32
C ALA A 342 -20.77 -35.81 -8.84
N ASN A 343 -20.45 -34.55 -8.53
CA ASN A 343 -20.27 -34.06 -7.15
C ASN A 343 -21.04 -32.78 -6.81
N GLY A 344 -21.66 -32.12 -7.80
CA GLY A 344 -22.33 -30.83 -7.60
C GLY A 344 -23.61 -30.94 -6.79
N ARG A 345 -23.83 -29.99 -5.86
CA ARG A 345 -25.05 -29.87 -5.06
C ARG A 345 -25.60 -28.45 -5.12
N PHE A 346 -26.92 -28.31 -5.18
CA PHE A 346 -27.60 -27.01 -5.16
C PHE A 346 -27.95 -26.58 -3.73
N GLU A 347 -27.98 -25.27 -3.47
CA GLU A 347 -28.46 -24.71 -2.19
C GLU A 347 -30.00 -24.61 -2.17
N GLU A 348 -30.68 -25.23 -1.20
CA GLU A 348 -32.16 -25.23 -1.10
C GLU A 348 -32.73 -23.92 -0.51
N THR A 349 -33.89 -23.47 -1.01
CA THR A 349 -34.64 -22.28 -0.54
C THR A 349 -35.88 -22.67 0.26
N GLU A 350 -36.03 -22.18 1.50
CA GLU A 350 -37.24 -22.40 2.33
C GLU A 350 -38.32 -21.34 2.08
N THR A 351 -39.40 -21.70 1.39
CA THR A 351 -40.79 -21.36 1.79
C THR A 351 -41.64 -22.62 1.58
N GLY A 352 -42.27 -23.11 2.66
CA GLY A 352 -43.07 -24.34 2.64
C GLY A 352 -44.57 -24.06 2.73
N SER A 353 -45.39 -24.84 2.01
CA SER A 353 -46.73 -25.23 2.45
C SER A 353 -47.18 -26.55 1.80
N VAL A 354 -47.91 -27.34 2.58
CA VAL A 354 -48.17 -28.78 2.45
C VAL A 354 -49.53 -29.06 1.78
N LYS A 355 -49.60 -30.02 0.82
CA LYS A 355 -50.63 -31.08 0.71
C LYS A 355 -50.37 -32.05 -0.47
N GLN A 356 -50.07 -33.30 -0.09
CA GLN A 356 -50.53 -34.65 -0.52
C GLN A 356 -51.03 -34.91 -1.97
N PRO A 357 -50.80 -36.13 -2.53
CA PRO A 357 -50.89 -36.46 -3.95
C PRO A 357 -52.27 -36.94 -4.38
N GLU A 358 -52.57 -36.81 -5.68
CA GLU A 358 -53.42 -37.66 -6.54
C GLU A 358 -53.46 -36.99 -7.95
N ALA A 359 -52.89 -37.58 -8.99
CA ALA A 359 -53.36 -38.70 -9.82
C ALA A 359 -54.27 -38.26 -10.99
N THR A 360 -53.73 -38.35 -12.21
CA THR A 360 -54.41 -38.87 -13.41
C THR A 360 -53.30 -39.17 -14.42
N GLN A 361 -52.74 -40.38 -14.38
CA GLN A 361 -53.22 -41.59 -15.07
C GLN A 361 -52.72 -41.70 -16.51
N ASN A 362 -52.23 -42.92 -16.75
CA ASN A 362 -52.09 -43.64 -18.02
C ASN A 362 -50.81 -43.31 -18.77
N THR A 363 -49.92 -44.24 -19.12
CA THR A 363 -49.93 -45.72 -19.27
C THR A 363 -48.50 -46.03 -19.78
N ALA A 364 -47.79 -47.13 -19.58
CA ALA A 364 -48.03 -48.50 -19.12
C ALA A 364 -46.64 -49.07 -18.69
N SER A 365 -46.56 -49.89 -17.64
CA SER A 365 -46.28 -51.35 -17.66
C SER A 365 -44.89 -51.74 -18.21
N ASN A 366 -44.03 -52.54 -17.57
CA ASN A 366 -44.10 -53.51 -16.46
C ASN A 366 -42.64 -53.72 -15.94
N VAL A 367 -42.37 -53.73 -14.63
CA VAL A 367 -42.42 -54.86 -13.65
C VAL A 367 -41.28 -55.89 -13.76
N GLY A 368 -40.54 -56.07 -12.65
CA GLY A 368 -39.84 -57.30 -12.24
C GLY A 368 -38.37 -57.07 -11.82
N GLU A 369 -38.05 -56.68 -10.58
CA GLU A 369 -37.78 -57.49 -9.37
C GLU A 369 -36.28 -57.83 -9.11
N LYS A 370 -35.81 -57.37 -7.93
CA LYS A 370 -34.67 -57.72 -7.04
C LYS A 370 -33.57 -58.71 -7.48
N GLU A 371 -32.30 -58.35 -7.22
CA GLU A 371 -31.45 -58.95 -6.16
C GLU A 371 -30.04 -58.29 -6.08
N GLU A 372 -29.50 -58.13 -4.86
CA GLU A 372 -28.13 -57.70 -4.54
C GLU A 372 -27.11 -58.84 -4.73
N VAL A 373 -26.00 -58.63 -5.47
CA VAL A 373 -24.64 -59.17 -5.16
C VAL A 373 -23.53 -58.40 -5.96
N PRO A 374 -22.21 -58.49 -5.65
CA PRO A 374 -21.25 -57.41 -5.39
C PRO A 374 -20.39 -57.01 -6.64
N PRO A 375 -19.34 -56.14 -6.57
CA PRO A 375 -18.88 -55.38 -7.73
C PRO A 375 -18.11 -56.26 -8.74
N SER A 376 -18.38 -56.05 -10.04
CA SER A 376 -17.67 -56.72 -11.13
C SER A 376 -16.49 -55.87 -11.63
N VAL A 377 -15.35 -56.53 -11.76
CA VAL A 377 -14.11 -56.02 -12.34
C VAL A 377 -14.27 -55.91 -13.85
N VAL A 378 -14.03 -54.73 -14.42
CA VAL A 378 -14.04 -54.53 -15.88
C VAL A 378 -12.84 -55.26 -16.49
N THR A 379 -13.11 -56.29 -17.30
CA THR A 379 -12.09 -57.04 -18.07
C THR A 379 -11.65 -56.30 -19.32
N ASP A 380 -10.39 -56.50 -19.72
CA ASP A 380 -9.69 -55.87 -20.87
C ASP A 380 -10.46 -55.86 -22.20
N THR A 381 -11.42 -56.78 -22.39
CA THR A 381 -12.22 -56.88 -23.60
C THR A 381 -13.22 -55.73 -23.77
N GLN A 382 -13.76 -55.19 -22.67
CA GLN A 382 -14.68 -54.03 -22.71
C GLN A 382 -13.91 -52.71 -22.93
N ALA A 383 -12.68 -52.62 -22.42
CA ALA A 383 -11.76 -51.52 -22.72
C ALA A 383 -11.31 -51.52 -24.20
N LYS A 384 -11.31 -52.69 -24.85
CA LYS A 384 -10.96 -52.85 -26.27
C LYS A 384 -12.06 -52.36 -27.22
N GLN A 385 -13.33 -52.65 -26.90
CA GLN A 385 -14.48 -52.13 -27.66
C GLN A 385 -14.65 -50.61 -27.49
N ALA A 386 -14.35 -50.07 -26.31
CA ALA A 386 -14.29 -48.63 -26.09
C ALA A 386 -13.13 -47.96 -26.87
N ARG A 387 -12.01 -48.67 -27.05
CA ARG A 387 -10.86 -48.20 -27.86
C ARG A 387 -11.16 -48.19 -29.36
N GLU A 388 -11.89 -49.16 -29.88
CA GLU A 388 -12.28 -49.20 -31.30
C GLU A 388 -13.29 -48.10 -31.65
N THR A 389 -14.25 -47.80 -30.77
CA THR A 389 -15.17 -46.67 -30.96
C THR A 389 -14.48 -45.30 -30.83
N LEU A 390 -13.44 -45.19 -30.01
CA LEU A 390 -12.58 -44.00 -29.93
C LEU A 390 -11.69 -43.80 -31.16
N ASN A 391 -11.31 -44.87 -31.86
CA ASN A 391 -10.49 -44.81 -33.07
C ASN A 391 -11.32 -44.36 -34.30
N ASP A 392 -12.58 -44.79 -34.39
CA ASP A 392 -13.54 -44.34 -35.42
C ASP A 392 -13.91 -42.84 -35.28
N MET A 393 -13.75 -42.28 -34.08
CA MET A 393 -13.97 -40.85 -33.79
C MET A 393 -12.71 -39.97 -33.97
N GLY A 394 -11.63 -40.51 -34.53
CA GLY A 394 -10.52 -39.70 -35.06
C GLY A 394 -9.49 -39.19 -34.05
N TYR A 395 -9.37 -39.79 -32.87
CA TYR A 395 -8.35 -39.42 -31.87
C TYR A 395 -7.23 -40.46 -31.75
N GLY A 396 -6.62 -40.81 -32.87
CA GLY A 396 -5.49 -41.75 -32.95
C GLY A 396 -4.19 -41.07 -33.42
N VAL A 397 -3.31 -40.76 -32.45
CA VAL A 397 -1.84 -40.94 -32.50
C VAL A 397 -1.02 -39.97 -33.40
N TYR A 398 -0.07 -39.25 -32.78
CA TYR A 398 1.23 -39.04 -33.42
C TYR A 398 2.12 -40.25 -33.15
N ALA A 399 2.49 -40.97 -34.21
CA ALA A 399 3.86 -41.38 -34.52
C ALA A 399 3.89 -42.52 -35.56
N SER A 400 4.05 -42.13 -36.83
CA SER A 400 5.05 -42.61 -37.81
C SER A 400 4.55 -42.20 -39.20
N GLY A 401 5.00 -41.09 -39.78
CA GLY A 401 6.19 -40.98 -40.65
C GLY A 401 5.78 -41.29 -42.10
N GLU A 402 6.01 -40.51 -43.16
CA GLU A 402 6.86 -39.36 -43.48
C GLU A 402 6.21 -38.62 -44.67
N SER A 403 6.40 -37.28 -44.80
CA SER A 403 6.96 -36.62 -46.01
C SER A 403 6.73 -35.07 -46.05
N ALA A 404 7.86 -34.35 -46.08
CA ALA A 404 8.18 -33.11 -46.82
C ALA A 404 7.68 -31.69 -46.37
N GLU A 405 8.58 -31.00 -45.63
CA GLU A 405 9.02 -29.57 -45.64
C GLU A 405 8.08 -28.35 -45.38
N PRO A 406 8.58 -27.23 -44.80
CA PRO A 406 9.73 -27.03 -43.90
C PRO A 406 9.36 -26.36 -42.55
N GLU A 407 9.79 -26.97 -41.44
CA GLU A 407 9.75 -26.42 -40.08
C GLU A 407 11.14 -25.92 -39.68
N GLU A 408 11.37 -24.60 -39.67
CA GLU A 408 12.63 -24.04 -39.13
C GLU A 408 12.41 -22.90 -38.11
N LYS A 409 11.18 -22.67 -37.62
CA LYS A 409 10.89 -21.59 -36.65
C LYS A 409 10.41 -22.03 -35.27
N LEU A 410 10.09 -23.31 -35.09
CA LEU A 410 9.54 -23.81 -33.81
C LEU A 410 10.63 -24.32 -32.86
N SER A 411 11.67 -24.95 -33.39
CA SER A 411 12.75 -25.58 -32.61
C SER A 411 13.55 -24.57 -31.79
N GLU A 412 13.89 -23.41 -32.35
CA GLU A 412 14.66 -22.37 -31.64
C GLU A 412 13.85 -21.71 -30.53
N LYS A 413 12.56 -21.45 -30.77
CA LYS A 413 11.64 -20.91 -29.76
C LYS A 413 11.40 -21.88 -28.61
N VAL A 414 11.25 -23.17 -28.92
CA VAL A 414 11.11 -24.20 -27.88
C VAL A 414 12.40 -24.36 -27.09
N LYS A 415 13.57 -24.26 -27.72
CA LYS A 415 14.86 -24.23 -27.00
C LYS A 415 15.01 -23.01 -26.10
N THR A 416 14.58 -21.82 -26.54
CA THR A 416 14.61 -20.61 -25.70
C THR A 416 13.64 -20.72 -24.54
N ILE A 417 12.42 -21.22 -24.76
CA ILE A 417 11.42 -21.42 -23.70
C ILE A 417 11.91 -22.45 -22.67
N VAL A 418 12.51 -23.56 -23.11
CA VAL A 418 13.06 -24.57 -22.20
C VAL A 418 14.22 -24.00 -21.38
N GLN A 419 15.11 -23.22 -22.00
CA GLN A 419 16.18 -22.52 -21.29
C GLN A 419 15.65 -21.47 -20.30
N ASP A 420 14.60 -20.73 -20.65
CA ASP A 420 13.97 -19.73 -19.79
C ASP A 420 13.25 -20.37 -18.59
N VAL A 421 12.61 -21.52 -18.79
CA VAL A 421 11.95 -22.31 -17.74
C VAL A 421 12.98 -22.90 -16.79
N ASP A 422 14.08 -23.48 -17.30
CA ASP A 422 15.16 -24.01 -16.47
C ASP A 422 15.80 -22.90 -15.62
N GLN A 423 16.00 -21.70 -16.19
CA GLN A 423 16.49 -20.52 -15.45
C GLN A 423 15.48 -19.97 -14.42
N LEU A 424 14.17 -20.11 -14.67
CA LEU A 424 13.13 -19.71 -13.72
C LEU A 424 13.08 -20.67 -12.54
N VAL A 425 13.19 -21.97 -12.80
CA VAL A 425 13.23 -23.02 -11.78
C VAL A 425 14.49 -22.90 -10.92
N GLU A 426 15.65 -22.59 -11.50
CA GLU A 426 16.86 -22.28 -10.70
C GLU A 426 16.70 -21.02 -9.84
N ARG A 427 15.99 -20.00 -10.32
CA ARG A 427 15.70 -18.77 -9.55
C ARG A 427 14.77 -19.03 -8.37
N ILE A 428 13.67 -19.74 -8.60
CA ILE A 428 12.69 -20.08 -7.55
C ILE A 428 13.35 -20.96 -6.47
N ASN A 429 14.14 -21.95 -6.89
CA ASN A 429 14.89 -22.80 -5.96
C ASN A 429 16.00 -22.04 -5.19
N ARG A 430 16.54 -20.94 -5.75
CA ARG A 430 17.42 -20.01 -5.03
C ARG A 430 16.63 -19.19 -4.02
N GLU A 431 15.51 -18.59 -4.42
CA GLU A 431 14.67 -17.73 -3.58
C GLU A 431 14.11 -18.48 -2.34
N GLU A 432 13.73 -19.75 -2.48
CA GLU A 432 13.29 -20.59 -1.34
C GLU A 432 14.44 -21.00 -0.39
N ASN A 433 15.71 -20.92 -0.83
CA ASN A 433 16.88 -21.33 -0.05
C ASN A 433 17.77 -20.16 0.41
N LEU A 434 17.37 -18.91 0.21
CA LEU A 434 18.16 -17.78 0.70
C LEU A 434 18.04 -17.66 2.22
N PRO A 435 19.16 -17.76 2.98
CA PRO A 435 19.12 -17.64 4.43
C PRO A 435 18.58 -16.26 4.80
N LYS A 436 17.70 -16.15 5.82
CA LYS A 436 17.18 -14.84 6.22
C LYS A 436 18.34 -13.97 6.69
N ALA A 437 18.35 -12.67 6.38
CA ALA A 437 19.44 -11.77 6.79
C ALA A 437 19.72 -11.81 8.30
N ALA A 438 18.67 -12.01 9.10
CA ALA A 438 18.79 -12.21 10.54
C ALA A 438 19.53 -13.53 10.87
N GLU A 439 19.25 -14.62 10.16
CA GLU A 439 19.94 -15.91 10.28
C GLU A 439 21.38 -15.84 9.75
N VAL A 440 21.67 -15.04 8.72
CA VAL A 440 23.04 -14.77 8.25
C VAL A 440 23.81 -14.00 9.33
N VAL A 441 23.29 -12.88 9.84
CA VAL A 441 23.96 -12.11 10.89
C VAL A 441 24.10 -12.92 12.19
N GLN A 442 23.09 -13.72 12.53
CA GLN A 442 23.10 -14.58 13.72
C GLN A 442 24.07 -15.76 13.59
N SER A 443 24.12 -16.42 12.43
CA SER A 443 25.11 -17.48 12.17
C SER A 443 26.54 -16.94 12.23
N ILE A 444 26.80 -15.71 11.73
CA ILE A 444 28.12 -15.08 11.91
C ILE A 444 28.38 -14.71 13.38
N ASN A 445 27.35 -14.51 14.21
CA ASN A 445 27.54 -14.32 15.65
C ASN A 445 27.74 -15.64 16.41
N GLU A 446 27.42 -16.77 15.81
CA GLU A 446 27.57 -18.11 16.39
C GLU A 446 28.89 -18.81 15.99
N MET A 447 29.56 -18.37 14.91
CA MET A 447 30.87 -18.87 14.41
C MET A 447 32.03 -18.80 15.42
N GLN A 448 33.18 -19.45 15.17
CA GLN A 448 34.34 -19.38 16.08
C GLN A 448 34.92 -17.95 16.13
N ALA A 449 35.55 -17.56 17.25
CA ALA A 449 36.02 -16.17 17.46
C ALA A 449 36.88 -15.63 16.28
N THR A 450 37.78 -16.46 15.74
CA THR A 450 38.62 -16.11 14.59
C THR A 450 37.84 -15.89 13.29
N GLU A 451 36.73 -16.59 13.09
CA GLU A 451 35.84 -16.42 11.93
C GLU A 451 34.98 -15.16 12.07
N ARG A 452 34.57 -14.82 13.31
CA ARG A 452 33.85 -13.57 13.61
C ARG A 452 34.71 -12.35 13.33
N ASP A 453 36.00 -12.42 13.68
CA ASP A 453 36.96 -11.33 13.47
C ASP A 453 37.20 -11.08 11.97
N ASN A 454 37.25 -12.15 11.15
CA ASN A 454 37.39 -12.03 9.70
C ASN A 454 36.17 -11.39 9.03
N LEU A 455 34.96 -11.66 9.55
CA LEU A 455 33.70 -11.14 9.00
C LEU A 455 33.24 -9.83 9.66
N GLU A 456 34.06 -9.25 10.54
CA GLU A 456 33.74 -8.01 11.26
C GLU A 456 33.39 -6.85 10.31
N LEU A 457 34.19 -6.67 9.25
CA LEU A 457 33.91 -5.63 8.25
C LEU A 457 32.59 -5.91 7.54
N TRP A 458 32.39 -7.16 7.09
CA TRP A 458 31.13 -7.55 6.46
C TRP A 458 29.94 -7.23 7.36
N LYS A 459 29.99 -7.56 8.65
CA LYS A 459 28.92 -7.23 9.61
C LYS A 459 28.61 -5.73 9.68
N SER A 460 29.62 -4.86 9.64
CA SER A 460 29.40 -3.40 9.78
C SER A 460 28.80 -2.75 8.53
N VAL A 461 29.05 -3.33 7.35
CA VAL A 461 28.62 -2.78 6.05
C VAL A 461 27.57 -3.62 5.32
N PHE A 462 27.12 -4.72 5.93
CA PHE A 462 26.18 -5.66 5.32
C PHE A 462 24.83 -5.04 4.99
N LYS A 463 24.24 -4.34 5.95
CA LYS A 463 22.89 -3.78 5.85
C LYS A 463 22.88 -2.47 5.08
N THR A 464 21.98 -2.36 4.11
CA THR A 464 21.80 -1.15 3.32
C THR A 464 20.63 -0.32 3.84
N ASP A 465 20.72 1.00 3.82
CA ASP A 465 19.57 1.87 4.12
C ASP A 465 18.70 2.04 2.86
N GLU A 466 17.41 1.69 2.96
CA GLU A 466 16.45 1.73 1.85
C GLU A 466 16.36 3.11 1.18
N ARG A 467 16.59 4.21 1.91
CA ARG A 467 16.55 5.59 1.36
C ARG A 467 17.57 5.82 0.24
N PHE A 468 18.63 5.02 0.21
CA PHE A 468 19.69 5.10 -0.81
C PHE A 468 19.57 3.98 -1.86
N THR A 469 18.41 3.34 -1.95
CA THR A 469 18.11 2.29 -2.92
C THR A 469 17.02 2.74 -3.89
N THR A 470 16.99 2.13 -5.07
CA THR A 470 15.96 2.38 -6.09
C THR A 470 15.59 1.08 -6.75
N ALA A 471 14.31 0.71 -6.70
CA ALA A 471 13.79 -0.45 -7.41
C ALA A 471 13.75 -0.19 -8.91
N PHE A 472 14.08 -1.19 -9.71
CA PHE A 472 13.92 -1.17 -11.16
C PHE A 472 13.28 -2.46 -11.65
N SER A 473 12.58 -2.38 -12.78
CA SER A 473 11.86 -3.52 -13.37
C SER A 473 12.49 -4.03 -14.67
N VAL A 474 13.62 -3.46 -15.10
CA VAL A 474 14.31 -3.82 -16.34
C VAL A 474 15.12 -5.10 -16.13
N ASN A 475 15.16 -6.01 -17.12
CA ASN A 475 15.95 -7.25 -17.14
C ASN A 475 15.71 -8.20 -15.95
N GLY A 476 14.44 -8.44 -15.59
CA GLY A 476 14.10 -9.36 -14.49
C GLY A 476 13.91 -8.69 -13.13
N GLY A 477 14.05 -7.36 -13.07
CA GLY A 477 13.83 -6.58 -11.85
C GLY A 477 15.00 -6.63 -10.88
N GLY A 478 15.03 -5.70 -9.92
CA GLY A 478 16.04 -5.68 -8.86
C GLY A 478 16.11 -4.38 -8.07
N THR A 479 17.08 -4.31 -7.16
CA THR A 479 17.35 -3.13 -6.32
C THR A 479 18.71 -2.53 -6.68
N SER A 480 18.71 -1.27 -7.12
CA SER A 480 19.93 -0.50 -7.40
C SER A 480 20.33 0.30 -6.16
N ILE A 481 21.64 0.37 -5.89
CA ILE A 481 22.22 1.13 -4.77
C ILE A 481 22.86 2.40 -5.28
N ASN A 482 22.66 3.49 -4.54
CA ASN A 482 23.33 4.76 -4.79
C ASN A 482 24.86 4.62 -4.57
N GLY A 483 25.66 4.89 -5.61
CA GLY A 483 27.13 4.77 -5.53
C GLY A 483 27.78 5.75 -4.55
N THR A 484 27.17 6.92 -4.34
CA THR A 484 27.65 7.90 -3.36
C THR A 484 27.44 7.38 -1.94
N TYR A 485 26.34 6.66 -1.68
CA TYR A 485 26.12 6.01 -0.39
C TYR A 485 27.20 4.95 -0.09
N MET A 486 27.55 4.09 -1.06
CA MET A 486 28.64 3.13 -0.87
C MET A 486 29.98 3.83 -0.60
N THR A 487 30.25 4.97 -1.26
CA THR A 487 31.44 5.80 -1.01
C THR A 487 31.43 6.39 0.41
N MET A 488 30.28 6.85 0.88
CA MET A 488 30.12 7.36 2.25
C MET A 488 30.36 6.25 3.28
N MET A 489 29.81 5.06 3.04
CA MET A 489 30.03 3.88 3.90
C MET A 489 31.50 3.48 3.94
N ALA A 490 32.18 3.42 2.79
CA ALA A 490 33.61 3.13 2.74
C ALA A 490 34.44 4.19 3.50
N THR A 491 34.01 5.45 3.42
CA THR A 491 34.64 6.54 4.17
C THR A 491 34.41 6.42 5.67
N ARG A 492 33.26 5.90 6.11
CA ARG A 492 32.97 5.64 7.52
C ARG A 492 33.89 4.55 8.08
N GLU A 493 34.08 3.46 7.35
CA GLU A 493 34.87 2.31 7.82
C GLU A 493 36.38 2.51 7.68
N PHE A 494 36.83 3.09 6.57
CA PHE A 494 38.26 3.19 6.26
C PHE A 494 38.84 4.59 6.49
N GLY A 495 38.01 5.61 6.69
CA GLY A 495 38.41 7.02 6.78
C GLY A 495 38.37 7.76 5.44
N PRO A 496 38.85 9.01 5.37
CA PRO A 496 38.74 9.85 4.17
C PRO A 496 39.33 9.20 2.91
N LYS A 497 38.60 9.28 1.79
CA LYS A 497 39.09 8.84 0.48
C LYS A 497 40.36 9.63 0.09
N GLY A 498 41.37 8.92 -0.38
CA GLY A 498 42.73 9.43 -0.64
C GLY A 498 43.68 9.31 0.55
N GLN A 499 43.19 8.95 1.74
CA GLN A 499 44.01 8.70 2.92
C GLN A 499 43.82 7.26 3.41
N GLY A 500 42.61 6.95 3.87
CA GLY A 500 42.26 5.64 4.41
C GLY A 500 41.90 4.61 3.36
N TRP A 501 41.41 5.05 2.21
CA TRP A 501 41.12 4.19 1.06
C TRP A 501 41.13 5.01 -0.23
N GLY A 502 41.20 4.37 -1.38
CA GLY A 502 41.21 5.05 -2.67
C GLY A 502 41.01 4.10 -3.83
N VAL A 503 40.96 4.69 -5.03
CA VAL A 503 40.76 3.96 -6.28
C VAL A 503 41.80 4.44 -7.28
N ASP A 504 42.62 3.50 -7.77
CA ASP A 504 43.57 3.73 -8.84
C ASP A 504 43.02 3.16 -10.15
N ILE A 505 43.07 3.93 -11.22
CA ILE A 505 42.71 3.44 -12.56
C ILE A 505 43.94 2.73 -13.13
N LEU A 506 43.80 1.44 -13.43
CA LEU A 506 44.88 0.64 -13.99
C LEU A 506 44.83 0.57 -15.51
N GLU A 507 43.61 0.56 -16.05
CA GLU A 507 43.35 0.43 -17.48
C GLU A 507 42.04 1.13 -17.82
N GLU A 508 42.04 1.88 -18.90
CA GLU A 508 40.87 2.57 -19.45
C GLU A 508 40.89 2.42 -20.97
N ARG A 509 39.83 1.85 -21.54
CA ARG A 509 39.78 1.55 -22.98
C ARG A 509 38.34 1.53 -23.51
N PHE A 510 38.22 1.49 -24.84
CA PHE A 510 36.95 1.26 -25.52
C PHE A 510 36.99 -0.07 -26.27
N ASP A 511 36.13 -1.00 -25.85
CA ASP A 511 35.97 -2.30 -26.51
C ASP A 511 34.88 -2.21 -27.58
N THR A 512 35.10 -2.89 -28.71
CA THR A 512 34.15 -2.90 -29.84
C THR A 512 33.11 -3.98 -29.60
N GLY A 513 31.83 -3.60 -29.62
CA GLY A 513 30.68 -4.50 -29.47
C GLY A 513 30.06 -4.90 -30.81
N ALA A 514 28.76 -5.21 -30.78
CA ALA A 514 28.02 -5.69 -31.94
C ALA A 514 27.83 -4.58 -33.01
N PRO A 515 27.60 -4.93 -34.29
CA PRO A 515 27.18 -3.96 -35.30
C PRO A 515 25.84 -3.31 -34.95
N ILE A 516 25.72 -2.00 -35.18
CA ILE A 516 24.47 -1.25 -34.97
C ILE A 516 23.63 -1.26 -36.25
N THR A 517 22.37 -1.66 -36.11
CA THR A 517 21.39 -1.69 -37.19
C THR A 517 20.36 -0.58 -37.05
N ARG A 518 19.82 -0.10 -38.18
CA ARG A 518 18.60 0.71 -38.22
C ARG A 518 17.47 -0.06 -38.90
N THR A 519 16.23 0.25 -38.51
CA THR A 519 15.05 -0.29 -39.17
C THR A 519 14.67 0.58 -40.35
N ILE A 520 14.52 -0.02 -41.54
CA ILE A 520 14.05 0.63 -42.76
C ILE A 520 12.84 -0.13 -43.32
N LYS A 521 11.97 0.55 -44.07
CA LYS A 521 10.91 -0.15 -44.82
C LYS A 521 11.50 -0.76 -46.09
N GLY A 522 11.36 -2.08 -46.22
CA GLY A 522 11.73 -2.82 -47.41
C GLY A 522 10.80 -2.52 -48.59
N ALA A 523 11.17 -3.01 -49.77
CA ALA A 523 10.38 -2.85 -51.00
C ALA A 523 8.99 -3.51 -50.94
N ASP A 524 8.82 -4.47 -50.04
CA ASP A 524 7.58 -5.18 -49.69
C ASP A 524 6.73 -4.43 -48.66
N GLY A 525 7.18 -3.27 -48.16
CA GLY A 525 6.51 -2.48 -47.13
C GLY A 525 6.75 -2.95 -45.69
N ASN A 526 7.45 -4.07 -45.49
CA ASN A 526 7.77 -4.62 -44.18
C ASN A 526 9.03 -3.97 -43.58
N ASN A 527 9.17 -4.04 -42.26
CA ASN A 527 10.38 -3.57 -41.59
C ASN A 527 11.54 -4.54 -41.84
N THR A 528 12.66 -4.02 -42.32
CA THR A 528 13.93 -4.74 -42.52
C THR A 528 15.05 -4.03 -41.75
N TRP A 529 16.09 -4.78 -41.40
CA TRP A 529 17.22 -4.27 -40.65
C TRP A 529 18.39 -3.99 -41.59
N GLU A 530 18.96 -2.80 -41.50
CA GLU A 530 20.10 -2.39 -42.30
C GLU A 530 21.26 -2.02 -41.38
N LEU A 531 22.47 -2.49 -41.71
CA LEU A 531 23.70 -2.06 -41.04
C LEU A 531 23.99 -0.60 -41.34
N ILE A 532 24.37 0.17 -40.33
CA ILE A 532 24.67 1.59 -40.49
C ILE A 532 26.13 1.74 -40.93
N PRO A 533 26.43 2.40 -42.07
CA PRO A 533 27.81 2.70 -42.45
C PRO A 533 28.46 3.71 -41.51
N ASP A 534 29.75 3.57 -41.24
CA ASP A 534 30.52 4.49 -40.36
C ASP A 534 31.07 5.72 -41.10
N GLY A 535 30.87 5.82 -42.42
CA GLY A 535 31.40 6.90 -43.25
C GLY A 535 32.88 6.76 -43.65
N MET A 536 33.58 5.74 -43.16
CA MET A 536 34.99 5.43 -43.44
C MET A 536 35.16 4.13 -44.24
N GLY A 537 34.06 3.56 -44.73
CA GLY A 537 34.04 2.29 -45.47
C GLY A 537 33.82 1.05 -44.59
N GLY A 538 33.53 1.25 -43.29
CA GLY A 538 33.14 0.21 -42.35
C GLY A 538 31.69 0.31 -41.92
N ILE A 539 31.34 -0.47 -40.90
CA ILE A 539 30.02 -0.49 -40.27
C ILE A 539 30.13 0.11 -38.87
N LEU A 540 29.10 0.85 -38.46
CA LEU A 540 29.00 1.42 -37.13
C LEU A 540 28.82 0.28 -36.12
N MET A 541 29.78 0.17 -35.21
CA MET A 541 29.80 -0.83 -34.14
C MET A 541 29.47 -0.16 -32.82
N GLU A 542 28.87 -0.90 -31.90
CA GLU A 542 28.80 -0.51 -30.50
C GLU A 542 30.20 -0.28 -29.95
N LYS A 543 30.30 0.66 -29.01
CA LYS A 543 31.53 0.93 -28.26
C LYS A 543 31.19 0.89 -26.80
N HIS A 544 31.93 0.09 -26.04
CA HIS A 544 31.78 -0.06 -24.60
C HIS A 544 33.00 0.56 -23.93
N HIS A 545 32.78 1.54 -23.06
CA HIS A 545 33.84 2.05 -22.21
C HIS A 545 34.12 1.05 -21.10
N VAL A 546 35.34 0.55 -21.02
CA VAL A 546 35.78 -0.45 -20.04
C VAL A 546 36.90 0.13 -19.21
N ILE A 547 36.75 0.03 -17.89
CA ILE A 547 37.75 0.48 -16.93
C ILE A 547 38.09 -0.64 -15.96
N LYS A 548 39.39 -0.84 -15.71
CA LYS A 548 39.89 -1.69 -14.64
C LYS A 548 40.44 -0.80 -13.54
N ILE A 549 39.95 -1.00 -12.32
CA ILE A 549 40.44 -0.28 -11.15
C ILE A 549 41.10 -1.21 -10.15
N ARG A 550 41.95 -0.63 -9.32
CA ARG A 550 42.33 -1.17 -8.01
C ARG A 550 41.75 -0.28 -6.93
N LEU A 551 40.87 -0.84 -6.11
CA LEU A 551 40.46 -0.22 -4.85
C LEU A 551 41.46 -0.64 -3.78
N TRP A 552 42.06 0.31 -3.08
CA TRP A 552 42.93 0.03 -1.94
C TRP A 552 42.31 0.63 -0.66
N TYR A 553 42.57 0.02 0.49
CA TYR A 553 42.06 0.47 1.78
C TYR A 553 43.01 0.10 2.91
N LEU A 554 42.95 0.83 4.01
CA LEU A 554 43.68 0.57 5.24
C LEU A 554 42.69 0.02 6.28
N LYS A 555 42.98 -1.18 6.81
CA LYS A 555 42.28 -1.73 7.98
C LYS A 555 43.34 -2.09 9.01
N ASN A 556 43.24 -1.53 10.22
CA ASN A 556 44.24 -1.74 11.28
C ASN A 556 45.68 -1.46 10.82
N ASP A 557 45.88 -0.36 10.07
CA ASP A 557 47.15 0.05 9.43
C ASP A 557 47.71 -0.94 8.39
N VAL A 558 46.96 -1.98 8.03
CA VAL A 558 47.32 -2.93 6.98
C VAL A 558 46.59 -2.57 5.68
N ARG A 559 47.33 -2.51 4.59
CA ARG A 559 46.79 -2.19 3.26
C ARG A 559 46.19 -3.44 2.60
N GLY A 560 44.91 -3.38 2.30
CA GLY A 560 44.19 -4.33 1.43
C GLY A 560 43.95 -3.74 0.04
N GLU A 561 43.81 -4.61 -0.96
CA GLU A 561 43.59 -4.22 -2.35
C GLU A 561 42.59 -5.18 -3.02
N GLU A 562 41.69 -4.63 -3.84
CA GLU A 562 40.68 -5.38 -4.61
C GLU A 562 40.60 -4.84 -6.04
N PHE A 563 40.43 -5.73 -7.02
CA PHE A 563 40.38 -5.35 -8.44
C PHE A 563 38.97 -5.54 -9.00
N ALA A 564 38.48 -4.53 -9.72
CA ALA A 564 37.16 -4.60 -10.34
C ALA A 564 37.13 -3.96 -11.72
N PHE A 565 36.15 -4.38 -12.51
CA PHE A 565 35.91 -3.87 -13.85
C PHE A 565 34.55 -3.19 -13.92
N GLY A 566 34.53 -2.02 -14.55
CA GLY A 566 33.33 -1.30 -14.94
C GLY A 566 33.20 -1.30 -16.45
N CYS A 567 31.98 -1.50 -16.93
CA CYS A 567 31.68 -1.47 -18.36
C CYS A 567 30.40 -0.68 -18.58
N THR A 568 30.44 0.33 -19.45
CA THR A 568 29.27 1.12 -19.82
C THR A 568 29.23 1.34 -21.33
N PRO A 569 28.09 1.07 -22.00
CA PRO A 569 27.93 1.39 -23.41
C PRO A 569 28.15 2.89 -23.65
N TYR A 570 29.13 3.21 -24.49
CA TYR A 570 29.42 4.58 -24.94
C TYR A 570 28.68 4.91 -26.23
N ILE A 571 28.70 3.99 -27.20
CA ILE A 571 27.89 4.07 -28.43
C ILE A 571 27.08 2.78 -28.52
N TYR A 572 25.76 2.89 -28.64
CA TYR A 572 24.88 1.73 -28.73
C TYR A 572 23.59 2.02 -29.51
N GLY A 573 22.96 0.94 -30.00
CA GLY A 573 21.70 1.04 -30.74
C GLY A 573 20.50 1.35 -29.82
N SER A 574 19.58 2.19 -30.30
CA SER A 574 18.30 2.45 -29.63
C SER A 574 17.15 2.48 -30.63
N LYS A 575 15.90 2.51 -30.13
CA LYS A 575 14.69 2.69 -30.95
C LYS A 575 14.65 4.02 -31.73
N TYR A 576 15.46 5.00 -31.33
CA TYR A 576 15.58 6.30 -32.01
C TYR A 576 16.83 6.40 -32.90
N GLY A 577 17.55 5.29 -33.08
CA GLY A 577 18.85 5.25 -33.76
C GLY A 577 20.02 5.16 -32.78
N PRO A 578 21.27 5.23 -33.27
CA PRO A 578 22.47 5.17 -32.44
C PRO A 578 22.51 6.32 -31.43
N ILE A 579 22.78 5.99 -30.17
CA ILE A 579 22.97 6.97 -29.09
C ILE A 579 24.42 6.93 -28.64
N CYS A 580 24.95 8.10 -28.27
CA CYS A 580 26.24 8.26 -27.62
C CYS A 580 26.03 8.75 -26.18
N ASP A 581 26.61 8.06 -25.20
CA ASP A 581 26.53 8.40 -23.77
C ASP A 581 27.83 9.10 -23.31
N GLY A 582 27.80 10.43 -23.25
CA GLY A 582 28.95 11.23 -22.81
C GLY A 582 29.37 11.00 -21.35
N GLU A 583 28.55 10.33 -20.55
CA GLU A 583 28.81 10.03 -19.13
C GLU A 583 29.35 8.60 -18.90
N ALA A 584 29.61 7.84 -19.97
CA ALA A 584 30.04 6.43 -19.89
C ALA A 584 31.31 6.24 -19.05
N THR A 585 32.27 7.16 -19.10
CA THR A 585 33.51 7.12 -18.32
C THR A 585 33.23 7.18 -16.81
N LYS A 586 32.43 8.16 -16.38
CA LYS A 586 32.03 8.33 -14.96
C LYS A 586 31.19 7.16 -14.46
N LYS A 587 30.27 6.68 -15.30
CA LYS A 587 29.42 5.50 -15.00
C LYS A 587 30.26 4.25 -14.82
N SER A 588 31.23 4.01 -15.71
CA SER A 588 32.14 2.85 -15.61
C SER A 588 32.98 2.89 -14.35
N LEU A 589 33.57 4.06 -14.02
CA LEU A 589 34.36 4.21 -12.79
C LEU A 589 33.51 3.96 -11.54
N THR A 590 32.28 4.49 -11.53
CA THR A 590 31.33 4.28 -10.42
C THR A 590 30.94 2.81 -10.31
N ASP A 591 30.61 2.16 -11.42
CA ASP A 591 30.27 0.73 -11.47
C ASP A 591 31.41 -0.16 -10.97
N ALA A 592 32.63 0.08 -11.46
CA ALA A 592 33.82 -0.64 -11.00
C ALA A 592 34.05 -0.46 -9.50
N THR A 593 33.90 0.78 -8.99
CA THR A 593 34.06 1.08 -7.57
C THR A 593 33.01 0.37 -6.72
N LYS A 594 31.74 0.38 -7.15
CA LYS A 594 30.67 -0.36 -6.45
C LYS A 594 30.96 -1.85 -6.40
N LYS A 595 31.42 -2.45 -7.50
CA LYS A 595 31.79 -3.88 -7.58
C LYS A 595 32.95 -4.23 -6.65
N ALA A 596 34.00 -3.40 -6.60
CA ALA A 596 35.11 -3.60 -5.68
C ALA A 596 34.64 -3.54 -4.22
N LEU A 597 33.81 -2.56 -3.86
CA LEU A 597 33.25 -2.44 -2.52
C LEU A 597 32.30 -3.60 -2.16
N SER A 598 31.49 -4.09 -3.11
CA SER A 598 30.62 -5.24 -2.85
C SER A 598 31.42 -6.51 -2.51
N GLY A 599 32.60 -6.69 -3.10
CA GLY A 599 33.52 -7.79 -2.75
C GLY A 599 34.02 -7.72 -1.30
N LEU A 600 34.06 -6.52 -0.72
CA LEU A 600 34.42 -6.28 0.69
C LEU A 600 33.21 -6.38 1.65
N GLY A 601 32.01 -6.72 1.14
CA GLY A 601 30.80 -6.91 1.92
C GLY A 601 29.86 -5.70 1.99
N PHE A 602 30.19 -4.59 1.33
CA PHE A 602 29.35 -3.41 1.33
C PHE A 602 28.02 -3.68 0.62
N SER A 603 26.91 -3.40 1.30
CA SER A 603 25.56 -3.68 0.81
C SER A 603 25.35 -5.15 0.44
N GLY A 604 26.01 -6.05 1.18
CA GLY A 604 25.93 -7.50 0.97
C GLY A 604 24.49 -8.03 0.98
N ASP A 605 23.59 -7.40 1.74
CA ASP A 605 22.18 -7.78 1.75
C ASP A 605 21.46 -7.65 0.40
N ILE A 606 21.81 -6.65 -0.40
CA ILE A 606 21.26 -6.50 -1.75
C ILE A 606 21.88 -7.50 -2.71
N PHE A 607 23.20 -7.66 -2.68
CA PHE A 607 23.90 -8.57 -3.59
C PHE A 607 23.64 -10.05 -3.28
N MET A 608 23.20 -10.36 -2.06
CA MET A 608 22.75 -11.69 -1.65
C MET A 608 21.24 -11.92 -1.91
N GLY A 609 20.52 -10.97 -2.53
CA GLY A 609 19.10 -11.12 -2.86
C GLY A 609 18.14 -11.01 -1.66
N LEU A 610 18.62 -10.61 -0.48
CA LEU A 610 17.75 -10.44 0.69
C LEU A 610 16.74 -9.31 0.49
N TYR A 611 17.11 -8.31 -0.29
CA TYR A 611 16.22 -7.20 -0.65
C TYR A 611 15.06 -7.60 -1.54
N ASP A 612 15.10 -8.77 -2.18
CA ASP A 612 14.00 -9.29 -2.99
C ASP A 612 12.86 -9.81 -2.09
N ASN A 613 13.15 -10.12 -0.82
CA ASN A 613 12.16 -10.45 0.20
C ASN A 613 11.48 -9.17 0.76
N PRO A 614 10.15 -8.99 0.55
CA PRO A 614 9.42 -7.81 1.02
C PRO A 614 9.42 -7.65 2.55
N GLU A 615 9.39 -8.75 3.31
CA GLU A 615 9.43 -8.71 4.77
C GLU A 615 10.78 -8.22 5.29
N TYR A 616 11.87 -8.68 4.66
CA TYR A 616 13.22 -8.21 5.01
C TYR A 616 13.32 -6.72 4.76
N ARG A 617 12.87 -6.26 3.58
CA ARG A 617 12.90 -4.84 3.23
C ARG A 617 12.12 -3.98 4.24
N GLN A 618 10.93 -4.42 4.64
CA GLN A 618 10.12 -3.70 5.63
C GLN A 618 10.77 -3.67 7.01
N LYS A 619 11.32 -4.80 7.48
CA LYS A 619 12.04 -4.87 8.77
C LYS A 619 13.28 -3.99 8.77
N ASN A 620 14.07 -4.06 7.71
CA ASN A 620 15.29 -3.27 7.54
C ASN A 620 14.96 -1.77 7.49
N LYS A 621 13.91 -1.38 6.76
CA LYS A 621 13.40 -0.01 6.76
C LYS A 621 13.06 0.47 8.17
N ALA A 622 12.28 -0.30 8.93
CA ALA A 622 11.89 0.07 10.28
C ALA A 622 13.09 0.23 11.22
N GLU A 623 14.11 -0.62 11.09
CA GLU A 623 15.36 -0.53 11.86
C GLU A 623 16.14 0.76 11.53
N PHE A 624 16.30 1.08 10.25
CA PHE A 624 16.95 2.32 9.83
C PHE A 624 16.13 3.55 10.21
N ASP A 625 14.80 3.53 10.09
CA ASP A 625 13.93 4.62 10.52
C ASP A 625 14.08 4.91 12.02
N LEU A 626 14.17 3.86 12.85
CA LEU A 626 14.43 4.01 14.28
C LEU A 626 15.83 4.60 14.54
N LYS A 627 16.85 4.10 13.86
CA LYS A 627 18.23 4.60 13.99
C LYS A 627 18.31 6.08 13.59
N ASN A 628 17.75 6.43 12.44
CA ASN A 628 17.68 7.80 11.94
C ASN A 628 16.91 8.73 12.89
N ALA A 629 15.79 8.26 13.44
CA ALA A 629 15.03 9.02 14.43
C ALA A 629 15.83 9.24 15.72
N SER A 630 16.57 8.24 16.19
CA SER A 630 17.44 8.35 17.35
C SER A 630 18.60 9.33 17.12
N GLU A 631 19.31 9.22 15.99
CA GLU A 631 20.40 10.13 15.61
C GLU A 631 19.87 11.57 15.47
N THR A 632 18.69 11.75 14.86
CA THR A 632 18.05 13.06 14.73
C THR A 632 17.67 13.63 16.10
N ALA A 633 17.20 12.80 17.03
CA ALA A 633 16.85 13.23 18.38
C ALA A 633 18.10 13.62 19.20
N GLU A 634 19.19 12.86 19.06
CA GLU A 634 20.48 13.16 19.69
C GLU A 634 21.10 14.44 19.13
N ASP A 635 21.11 14.61 17.80
CA ASP A 635 21.58 15.82 17.15
C ASP A 635 20.73 17.04 17.55
N ALA A 636 19.41 16.88 17.63
CA ALA A 636 18.52 17.92 18.13
C ALA A 636 18.80 18.25 19.60
N ALA A 637 19.10 17.26 20.44
CA ALA A 637 19.49 17.47 21.82
C ALA A 637 20.84 18.20 21.94
N ARG A 638 21.84 17.82 21.14
CA ARG A 638 23.15 18.49 21.08
C ARG A 638 23.01 19.94 20.65
N LEU A 639 22.26 20.22 19.59
CA LEU A 639 21.98 21.59 19.13
C LEU A 639 21.25 22.42 20.19
N ARG A 640 20.30 21.81 20.93
CA ARG A 640 19.61 22.47 22.05
C ARG A 640 20.59 22.83 23.16
N GLN A 641 21.51 21.93 23.51
CA GLN A 641 22.53 22.16 24.53
C GLN A 641 23.52 23.26 24.12
N GLU A 642 24.03 23.22 22.88
CA GLU A 642 24.92 24.26 22.35
C GLU A 642 24.24 25.64 22.35
N PHE A 643 22.95 25.68 22.04
CA PHE A 643 22.16 26.92 22.10
C PHE A 643 22.02 27.44 23.53
N ASP A 644 21.71 26.56 24.48
CA ASP A 644 21.61 26.93 25.91
C ASP A 644 22.94 27.42 26.49
N ASP A 645 24.07 26.82 26.07
CA ASP A 645 25.41 27.29 26.42
C ASP A 645 25.68 28.69 25.86
N LYS A 646 25.28 28.95 24.60
CA LYS A 646 25.35 30.27 23.98
C LYS A 646 24.52 31.30 24.75
N LEU A 647 23.29 30.95 25.17
CA LEU A 647 22.44 31.83 25.98
C LEU A 647 23.08 32.14 27.34
N THR A 648 23.71 31.15 27.97
CA THR A 648 24.41 31.30 29.25
C THR A 648 25.61 32.25 29.12
N ARG A 649 26.41 32.12 28.05
CA ARG A 649 27.52 33.05 27.76
C ARG A 649 27.00 34.47 27.56
N ASN A 650 25.94 34.65 26.77
CA ASN A 650 25.35 35.97 26.53
C ASN A 650 24.74 36.58 27.78
N ALA A 651 24.11 35.78 28.65
CA ALA A 651 23.61 36.24 29.95
C ALA A 651 24.74 36.79 30.83
N ASN A 652 25.88 36.10 30.88
CA ASN A 652 27.07 36.56 31.61
C ASN A 652 27.64 37.86 31.02
N THR A 653 27.67 38.00 29.69
CA THR A 653 28.10 39.24 29.03
C THR A 653 27.15 40.40 29.35
N LEU A 654 25.84 40.17 29.34
CA LEU A 654 24.84 41.18 29.68
C LEU A 654 24.95 41.63 31.14
N ALA A 655 25.18 40.69 32.06
CA ALA A 655 25.34 41.00 33.49
C ALA A 655 26.60 41.84 33.78
N ASN A 656 27.66 41.68 32.99
CA ASN A 656 28.93 42.38 33.19
C ASN A 656 29.13 43.59 32.27
N ALA A 657 28.15 43.91 31.41
CA ALA A 657 28.26 45.01 30.47
C ALA A 657 28.47 46.36 31.19
N VAL A 658 29.27 47.22 30.58
CA VAL A 658 29.75 48.47 31.19
C VAL A 658 28.96 49.69 30.68
N SER A 659 28.19 49.53 29.60
CA SER A 659 27.35 50.58 29.02
C SER A 659 26.01 50.05 28.50
N VAL A 660 25.00 50.92 28.46
CA VAL A 660 23.68 50.60 27.90
C VAL A 660 23.77 50.22 26.41
N ASN A 661 24.70 50.81 25.66
CA ASN A 661 24.90 50.51 24.25
C ASN A 661 25.43 49.08 24.02
N GLU A 662 26.36 48.62 24.88
CA GLU A 662 26.88 47.25 24.86
C GLU A 662 25.77 46.22 25.18
N ILE A 663 24.95 46.51 26.19
CA ILE A 663 23.78 45.69 26.55
C ILE A 663 22.85 45.53 25.36
N ASN A 664 22.47 46.62 24.71
CA ASN A 664 21.54 46.57 23.58
C ASN A 664 22.13 45.84 22.36
N LYS A 665 23.44 45.99 22.10
CA LYS A 665 24.14 45.28 21.01
C LYS A 665 24.19 43.77 21.23
N VAL A 666 24.32 43.31 22.47
CA VAL A 666 24.33 41.88 22.81
C VAL A 666 22.91 41.30 22.89
N PHE A 667 21.96 42.05 23.47
CA PHE A 667 20.59 41.58 23.69
C PHE A 667 19.75 41.50 22.41
N ALA A 668 19.81 42.53 21.54
CA ALA A 668 18.96 42.60 20.36
C ALA A 668 19.09 41.40 19.39
N PRO A 669 20.30 40.94 19.00
CA PRO A 669 20.44 39.79 18.11
C PRO A 669 19.96 38.49 18.77
N ILE A 670 20.32 38.25 20.04
CA ILE A 670 19.95 37.00 20.71
C ILE A 670 18.44 36.90 20.99
N ALA A 671 17.78 38.03 21.29
CA ALA A 671 16.34 38.09 21.46
C ALA A 671 15.58 37.76 20.16
N ARG A 672 16.08 38.23 19.01
CA ARG A 672 15.52 37.90 17.69
C ARG A 672 15.68 36.41 17.37
N GLU A 673 16.87 35.87 17.60
CA GLU A 673 17.18 34.45 17.38
C GLU A 673 16.27 33.55 18.25
N LEU A 674 16.14 33.87 19.55
CA LEU A 674 15.22 33.18 20.47
C LEU A 674 13.77 33.21 20.00
N GLU A 675 13.30 34.36 19.52
CA GLU A 675 11.93 34.53 19.05
C GLU A 675 11.65 33.74 17.77
N VAL A 676 12.63 33.64 16.86
CA VAL A 676 12.55 32.78 15.67
C VAL A 676 12.45 31.31 16.09
N HIS A 677 13.33 30.84 16.98
CA HIS A 677 13.28 29.46 17.46
C HIS A 677 12.01 29.13 18.26
N ARG A 678 11.45 30.11 19.00
CA ARG A 678 10.17 29.96 19.70
C ARG A 678 9.03 29.76 18.71
N LYS A 679 8.93 30.60 17.68
CA LYS A 679 7.90 30.50 16.64
C LYS A 679 8.02 29.20 15.82
N ASP A 680 9.25 28.75 15.54
CA ASP A 680 9.50 27.47 14.88
C ASP A 680 9.09 26.27 15.76
N ALA A 681 9.33 26.34 17.08
CA ALA A 681 8.84 25.31 18.01
C ALA A 681 7.31 25.29 18.08
N GLU A 682 6.65 26.45 18.03
CA GLU A 682 5.18 26.56 18.00
C GLU A 682 4.58 26.01 16.71
N SER A 683 5.17 26.32 15.56
CA SER A 683 4.69 25.78 14.26
C SER A 683 4.84 24.26 14.17
N LYS A 684 5.85 23.69 14.84
CA LYS A 684 6.08 22.25 14.94
C LYS A 684 5.28 21.55 16.04
N GLY A 685 4.48 22.29 16.83
CA GLY A 685 3.71 21.74 17.95
C GLY A 685 4.54 21.34 19.18
N ASP A 686 5.83 21.71 19.25
CA ASP A 686 6.72 21.44 20.39
C ASP A 686 6.48 22.47 21.51
N THR A 687 5.37 22.27 22.23
CA THR A 687 4.92 23.17 23.31
C THR A 687 5.91 23.25 24.47
N GLN A 688 6.65 22.19 24.77
CA GLN A 688 7.66 22.18 25.81
C GLN A 688 8.84 23.09 25.43
N ARG A 689 9.36 22.97 24.20
CA ARG A 689 10.47 23.81 23.73
C ARG A 689 10.08 25.27 23.61
N SER A 690 8.89 25.59 23.10
CA SER A 690 8.42 26.97 23.04
C SER A 690 8.37 27.61 24.44
N ARG A 691 7.80 26.91 25.43
CA ARG A 691 7.76 27.38 26.83
C ARG A 691 9.17 27.57 27.40
N HIS A 692 10.09 26.66 27.12
CA HIS A 692 11.47 26.77 27.57
C HIS A 692 12.16 28.02 27.00
N LEU A 693 12.08 28.24 25.68
CA LEU A 693 12.68 29.39 25.00
C LEU A 693 12.05 30.71 25.48
N SER A 694 10.74 30.72 25.71
CA SER A 694 10.02 31.87 26.29
C SER A 694 10.55 32.22 27.69
N SER A 695 10.78 31.21 28.54
CA SER A 695 11.36 31.41 29.87
C SER A 695 12.78 31.99 29.81
N ARG A 696 13.62 31.48 28.90
CA ARG A 696 14.99 31.99 28.68
C ARG A 696 15.01 33.43 28.20
N LEU A 697 14.12 33.78 27.26
CA LEU A 697 13.98 35.15 26.76
C LEU A 697 13.57 36.11 27.89
N ARG A 698 12.65 35.69 28.76
CA ARG A 698 12.26 36.48 29.95
C ARG A 698 13.44 36.71 30.88
N ARG A 699 14.19 35.65 31.23
CA ARG A 699 15.38 35.77 32.08
C ARG A 699 16.43 36.72 31.51
N LEU A 700 16.71 36.66 30.20
CA LEU A 700 17.63 37.60 29.55
C LEU A 700 17.12 39.04 29.60
N THR A 701 15.80 39.23 29.47
CA THR A 701 15.16 40.55 29.58
C THR A 701 15.27 41.10 31.00
N ASP A 702 15.09 40.25 32.01
CA ASP A 702 15.24 40.61 33.42
C ASP A 702 16.69 41.01 33.72
N ILE A 703 17.68 40.25 33.25
CA ILE A 703 19.11 40.57 33.38
C ILE A 703 19.43 41.91 32.71
N LYS A 704 18.94 42.11 31.48
CA LYS A 704 19.10 43.36 30.73
C LYS A 704 18.55 44.56 31.51
N ASN A 705 17.30 44.47 31.97
CA ASN A 705 16.63 45.56 32.67
C ASN A 705 17.29 45.85 34.03
N GLY A 706 17.68 44.80 34.75
CA GLY A 706 18.41 44.92 36.02
C GLY A 706 19.73 45.66 35.84
N ARG A 707 20.52 45.27 34.84
CA ARG A 707 21.83 45.91 34.58
C ARG A 707 21.70 47.35 34.11
N ILE A 708 20.72 47.68 33.26
CA ILE A 708 20.45 49.07 32.86
C ILE A 708 20.11 49.93 34.07
N ALA A 709 19.28 49.42 34.99
CA ALA A 709 18.92 50.15 36.21
C ALA A 709 20.13 50.39 37.13
N GLU A 710 21.07 49.44 37.21
CA GLU A 710 22.34 49.64 37.93
C GLU A 710 23.21 50.72 37.29
N LEU A 711 23.39 50.67 35.97
CA LEU A 711 24.22 51.64 35.23
C LEU A 711 23.67 53.07 35.35
N ASN A 712 22.35 53.25 35.24
CA ASN A 712 21.71 54.55 35.41
C ASN A 712 21.87 55.09 36.84
N LYS A 713 21.79 54.23 37.87
CA LYS A 713 22.03 54.63 39.27
C LYS A 713 23.48 55.04 39.54
N SER A 714 24.45 54.45 38.83
CA SER A 714 25.85 54.86 38.92
C SER A 714 26.11 56.19 38.21
N GLU A 715 25.40 56.50 37.13
CA GLU A 715 25.48 57.80 36.44
C GLU A 715 24.82 58.93 37.24
N GLU A 716 23.74 58.67 37.99
CA GLU A 716 23.10 59.67 38.87
C GLU A 716 23.90 59.98 40.16
N LYS A 717 24.85 59.12 40.52
CA LYS A 717 25.71 59.26 41.72
C LYS A 717 27.11 59.82 41.41
N ALA A 718 27.50 59.86 40.14
CA ALA A 718 28.74 60.46 39.66
C ALA A 718 28.50 61.91 39.26
#